data_AF-A0A1J4V271-F1
#
_entry.id   AF-A0A1J4V271-F1
#
_cell.length_a   1.000
_cell.length_b   1.000
_cell.length_c   1.000
_cell.angle_alpha   90.00
_cell.angle_beta   90.00
_cell.angle_gamma   90.00
#
_symmetry.space_group_name_H-M   'P 1'
#
loop_
_entity.id
_entity.type
_entity.pdbx_description
1 polymer ?
#
loop_
_entity_poly.entity_id
_entity_poly.type
_entity_poly.pdbx_seq_one_letter_code
_entity_poly.pdbx_strand_id
1 'polypeptide(L)'
;MQKRVMLFTYTFVLGVAIGLHFKPPYEWVWPLYIFGAVFAAIAWSLAVIQDQGNRSIRNWMVLISFLLSAIPLGAGRYADRSHIAKFDPDISTGNHIKALFDAYPDTDFNTTTRIVGKIVSEPEYRPKAGTPGIVALTIQPFEVEPIPGSGNIYPISEGLVQVYLRPTRPFASYEMEWQKAFEKLADNDAYGWLIEVEAPFTVFRGADNPGLFDPEVFSNDKDVYAQAAVYFWNKNKPSIKIISEEEKGNFLVEFSLALKKKMLGIIKLTVPFPESAFLAGVTLGSRRGLDGVKCKFEEGPPQSEFKDANADDVPDLRQEILNEFRWSGTSHVLAVSGLHVTIIAGALWGLFVLMRIPPKIYTPLVCLGLAIFCLITGAAPSTMRAALMNSIVIITYVYFGAAFRASLLLAIGVAGFIILMMNPKWLIEPSFALSFMAVLSLGLLTKPIEQIMRHIPGMKKLPSWLQQFTYAQGSIQLGMMGPLSAYYFCRMSLAGPIANFFAIPLIGIIVQLGLFAALLGLIPFVGIYLALVLNAANYIIIWFFLWVAHFSTVILPFPFVQTLTPKMIATYYFLLGLFVWNKPILRRGRILYYDLMMGIGGAKRRTQALLTFGAAFLLIGSVVIYGFWPREPAGELRFNVISVRYGQAIHIETPNGANILVDAGPNDYKSGWNTGIRTVAQYFLKQRIGALDAVIMTNTSPEDMGGIAGVLSIFPTRRFYSAIPVWDWNTKDEAQFTKQFEEGVGADAAESKRNPDYGAALFLFHELAEQLQKPWSIGRFVSSFLISPMSAFSVTGPPDPVKVSSGMVLWREDGPGGKFEIVALHPNADYPLKPTNNNSIVLRVTYGKKSFLIASDITEDGIRELLRLPPELLRANVVVVPAHGSSKSDIELFYKYVLPDDGEARYAVMSFGRNSDLKPPRSAHGSRGSRESYRDSFLSHRQLFMKDIQGGADETERKLRERGIIVSRTDRDGAFLSASNGIDLRISTMLGGKLVGDFDLAAEDANKESGL
;
A
#
# COMPACT_ATOMS: atom_id res chain seq x y z
N MET A 1 29.26 6.15 28.10
CA MET A 1 27.89 5.61 28.07
C MET A 1 27.22 5.80 26.71
N GLN A 2 26.99 7.03 26.22
CA GLN A 2 26.35 7.31 24.91
C GLN A 2 26.92 6.52 23.72
N LYS A 3 28.25 6.46 23.56
CA LYS A 3 28.89 5.66 22.50
C LYS A 3 28.60 4.15 22.63
N ARG A 4 28.52 3.62 23.86
CA ARG A 4 28.24 2.19 24.12
C ARG A 4 26.77 1.85 23.87
N VAL A 5 25.86 2.76 24.20
CA VAL A 5 24.41 2.61 23.95
C VAL A 5 24.09 2.71 22.46
N MET A 6 24.69 3.67 21.74
CA MET A 6 24.55 3.73 20.28
C MET A 6 25.10 2.46 19.64
N LEU A 7 26.28 2.02 20.07
CA LEU A 7 26.92 0.82 19.56
C LEU A 7 26.04 -0.43 19.77
N PHE A 8 25.52 -0.62 21.00
CA PHE A 8 24.53 -1.66 21.33
C PHE A 8 23.31 -1.62 20.41
N THR A 9 22.73 -0.42 20.24
CA THR A 9 21.53 -0.23 19.42
C THR A 9 21.77 -0.64 17.97
N TYR A 10 22.88 -0.18 17.37
CA TYR A 10 23.21 -0.50 15.99
C TYR A 10 23.53 -1.98 15.79
N THR A 11 24.26 -2.60 16.72
CA THR A 11 24.60 -4.03 16.61
C THR A 11 23.40 -4.94 16.81
N PHE A 12 22.51 -4.59 17.74
CA PHE A 12 21.33 -5.38 18.02
C PHE A 12 20.37 -5.36 16.81
N VAL A 13 20.06 -4.17 16.29
CA VAL A 13 19.21 -4.02 15.10
C VAL A 13 19.82 -4.71 13.88
N LEU A 14 21.14 -4.57 13.68
CA LEU A 14 21.85 -5.26 12.61
C LEU A 14 21.80 -6.79 12.77
N GLY A 15 21.97 -7.31 13.99
CA GLY A 15 21.87 -8.73 14.28
C GLY A 15 20.47 -9.29 14.02
N VAL A 16 19.40 -8.60 14.44
CA VAL A 16 18.01 -9.00 14.11
C VAL A 16 17.77 -8.97 12.60
N ALA A 17 18.23 -7.92 11.90
CA ALA A 17 18.09 -7.81 10.46
C ALA A 17 18.81 -8.94 9.70
N ILE A 18 20.02 -9.30 10.14
CA ILE A 18 20.77 -10.46 9.64
C ILE A 18 19.97 -11.74 9.90
N GLY A 19 19.47 -11.95 11.12
CA GLY A 19 18.66 -13.12 11.48
C GLY A 19 17.43 -13.32 10.60
N LEU A 20 16.74 -12.24 10.24
CA LEU A 20 15.59 -12.26 9.33
C LEU A 20 15.96 -12.60 7.88
N HIS A 21 17.17 -12.27 7.44
CA HIS A 21 17.63 -12.53 6.08
C HIS A 21 18.09 -13.98 5.88
N PHE A 22 18.76 -14.55 6.88
CA PHE A 22 19.36 -15.88 6.78
C PHE A 22 18.36 -17.05 6.90
N LYS A 23 17.12 -16.81 7.37
CA LYS A 23 16.01 -17.79 7.47
C LYS A 23 16.49 -19.21 7.81
N PRO A 24 17.22 -19.42 8.93
CA PRO A 24 17.73 -20.75 9.24
C PRO A 24 16.57 -21.72 9.50
N PRO A 25 16.72 -23.03 9.19
CA PRO A 25 15.70 -24.02 9.50
C PRO A 25 15.39 -24.01 11.00
N TYR A 26 14.13 -24.28 11.39
CA TYR A 26 13.65 -24.19 12.77
C TYR A 26 14.53 -24.96 13.77
N GLU A 27 15.03 -26.12 13.38
CA GLU A 27 15.92 -26.98 14.20
C GLU A 27 17.21 -26.27 14.63
N TRP A 28 17.67 -25.28 13.86
CA TRP A 28 18.88 -24.49 14.16
C TRP A 28 18.62 -23.29 15.05
N VAL A 29 17.36 -22.91 15.28
CA VAL A 29 16.98 -21.72 16.06
C VAL A 29 17.45 -21.84 17.50
N TRP A 30 17.13 -22.93 18.18
CA TRP A 30 17.50 -23.16 19.58
C TRP A 30 19.03 -23.29 19.76
N PRO A 31 19.74 -24.07 18.92
CA PRO A 31 21.21 -24.07 18.89
C PRO A 31 21.81 -22.67 18.68
N LEU A 32 21.24 -21.86 17.78
CA LEU A 32 21.66 -20.47 17.56
C LEU A 32 21.41 -19.60 18.80
N TYR A 33 20.26 -19.75 19.48
CA TYR A 33 19.96 -19.04 20.73
C TYR A 33 20.96 -19.36 21.83
N ILE A 34 21.24 -20.65 22.02
CA ILE A 34 22.20 -21.13 23.00
C ILE A 34 23.60 -20.61 22.65
N PHE A 35 24.00 -20.69 21.38
CA PHE A 35 25.29 -20.18 20.92
C PHE A 35 25.44 -18.67 21.12
N GLY A 36 24.42 -17.89 20.76
CA GLY A 36 24.38 -16.44 20.96
C GLY A 36 24.41 -16.05 22.43
N ALA A 37 23.68 -16.77 23.29
CA ALA A 37 23.66 -16.54 24.74
C ALA A 37 25.00 -16.91 25.40
N VAL A 38 25.58 -18.06 25.05
CA VAL A 38 26.89 -18.51 25.55
C VAL A 38 27.99 -17.55 25.10
N PHE A 39 27.99 -17.12 23.84
CA PHE A 39 28.97 -16.17 23.32
C PHE A 39 28.80 -14.77 23.93
N ALA A 40 27.57 -14.36 24.23
CA ALA A 40 27.31 -13.12 24.97
C ALA A 40 27.79 -13.20 26.43
N ALA A 41 27.57 -14.32 27.10
CA ALA A 41 28.07 -14.56 28.45
C ALA A 41 29.60 -14.59 28.50
N ILE A 42 30.25 -15.26 27.53
CA ILE A 42 31.72 -15.33 27.42
C ILE A 42 32.31 -13.93 27.18
N ALA A 43 31.79 -13.15 26.23
CA ALA A 43 32.35 -11.82 25.99
C ALA A 43 32.01 -10.79 27.07
N TRP A 44 30.85 -10.92 27.73
CA TRP A 44 30.55 -10.10 28.91
C TRP A 44 31.53 -10.41 30.04
N SER A 45 31.79 -11.70 30.30
CA SER A 45 32.79 -12.15 31.27
C SER A 45 34.18 -11.65 30.91
N LEU A 46 34.61 -11.78 29.66
CA LEU A 46 35.92 -11.27 29.19
C LEU A 46 36.02 -9.74 29.24
N ALA A 47 34.91 -9.01 29.02
CA ALA A 47 34.86 -7.56 29.12
C ALA A 47 34.90 -7.06 30.58
N VAL A 48 34.43 -7.87 31.52
CA VAL A 48 34.47 -7.63 32.98
C VAL A 48 35.84 -8.01 33.57
N ILE A 49 36.46 -9.09 33.07
CA ILE A 49 37.74 -9.63 33.60
C ILE A 49 38.97 -8.83 33.13
N GLN A 50 38.95 -8.20 31.95
CA GLN A 50 40.10 -7.40 31.46
C GLN A 50 40.05 -5.93 31.92
N ASP A 51 40.67 -5.64 33.06
CA ASP A 51 40.81 -4.26 33.57
C ASP A 51 41.99 -3.50 32.94
N GLN A 52 42.92 -4.18 32.24
CA GLN A 52 44.15 -3.54 31.69
C GLN A 52 44.39 -3.72 30.17
N GLY A 53 43.43 -4.29 29.43
CA GLY A 53 43.57 -4.55 27.98
C GLY A 53 43.13 -3.41 27.05
N ASN A 54 43.66 -3.42 25.82
CA ASN A 54 43.39 -2.48 24.73
C ASN A 54 41.89 -2.21 24.55
N ARG A 55 41.44 -0.99 24.87
CA ARG A 55 40.02 -0.57 24.88
C ARG A 55 39.28 -0.83 23.56
N SER A 56 39.98 -0.98 22.44
CA SER A 56 39.41 -1.32 21.13
C SER A 56 38.85 -2.75 21.11
N ILE A 57 39.63 -3.73 21.56
CA ILE A 57 39.28 -5.16 21.49
C ILE A 57 38.06 -5.47 22.36
N ARG A 58 38.02 -4.91 23.58
CA ARG A 58 36.87 -5.03 24.48
C ARG A 58 35.57 -4.51 23.86
N ASN A 59 35.62 -3.40 23.12
CA ASN A 59 34.43 -2.87 22.46
C ASN A 59 33.98 -3.75 21.29
N TRP A 60 34.92 -4.34 20.54
CA TRP A 60 34.62 -5.29 19.45
C TRP A 60 34.05 -6.61 19.96
N MET A 61 34.54 -7.14 21.07
CA MET A 61 34.01 -8.39 21.66
C MET A 61 32.58 -8.20 22.17
N VAL A 62 32.32 -7.11 22.89
CA VAL A 62 30.97 -6.75 23.33
C VAL A 62 30.03 -6.52 22.13
N LEU A 63 30.54 -5.88 21.07
CA LEU A 63 29.81 -5.65 19.81
C LEU A 63 29.41 -6.96 19.11
N ILE A 64 30.38 -7.84 18.89
CA ILE A 64 30.19 -9.13 18.21
C ILE A 64 29.22 -9.99 19.03
N SER A 65 29.29 -9.94 20.36
CA SER A 65 28.38 -10.69 21.23
C SER A 65 26.95 -10.21 21.23
N PHE A 66 26.70 -8.90 21.15
CA PHE A 66 25.34 -8.40 20.99
C PHE A 66 24.78 -8.68 19.60
N LEU A 67 25.63 -8.67 18.57
CA LEU A 67 25.23 -9.02 17.21
C LEU A 67 24.89 -10.52 17.13
N LEU A 68 25.73 -11.39 17.69
CA LEU A 68 25.53 -12.84 17.72
C LEU A 68 24.39 -13.29 18.64
N SER A 69 24.03 -12.54 19.69
CA SER A 69 22.85 -12.83 20.52
C SER A 69 21.54 -12.32 19.94
N ALA A 70 21.59 -11.34 19.01
CA ALA A 70 20.42 -10.80 18.33
C ALA A 70 20.01 -11.57 17.07
N ILE A 71 20.95 -12.25 16.40
CA ILE A 71 20.69 -13.11 15.22
C ILE A 71 19.66 -14.23 15.53
N PRO A 72 19.78 -14.98 16.64
CA PRO A 72 18.81 -16.02 17.01
C PRO A 72 17.43 -15.46 17.35
N LEU A 73 17.36 -14.26 17.93
CA LEU A 73 16.10 -13.57 18.22
C LEU A 73 15.31 -13.24 16.96
N GLY A 74 16.00 -12.73 15.93
CA GLY A 74 15.40 -12.49 14.61
C GLY A 74 14.99 -13.78 13.90
N ALA A 75 15.82 -14.83 14.00
CA ALA A 75 15.56 -16.11 13.37
C ALA A 75 14.43 -16.92 14.05
N GLY A 76 14.37 -16.93 15.38
CA GLY A 76 13.55 -17.89 16.11
C GLY A 76 12.08 -17.56 16.20
N ARG A 77 11.71 -16.31 16.46
CA ARG A 77 10.28 -15.91 16.40
C ARG A 77 9.75 -15.83 14.98
N TYR A 78 10.62 -15.63 13.99
CA TYR A 78 10.25 -15.77 12.58
C TYR A 78 9.96 -17.24 12.26
N ALA A 79 10.83 -18.16 12.68
CA ALA A 79 10.65 -19.60 12.50
C ALA A 79 9.42 -20.15 13.25
N ASP A 80 9.21 -19.76 14.52
CA ASP A 80 8.05 -20.16 15.36
C ASP A 80 6.70 -19.75 14.74
N ARG A 81 6.64 -18.62 14.00
CA ARG A 81 5.39 -18.14 13.37
C ARG A 81 5.30 -18.39 11.87
N SER A 82 6.40 -18.79 11.21
CA SER A 82 6.34 -19.42 9.89
C SER A 82 5.98 -20.90 10.00
N HIS A 83 6.25 -21.52 11.15
CA HIS A 83 5.67 -22.78 11.52
C HIS A 83 4.23 -22.52 11.94
N ILE A 84 3.33 -22.54 10.97
CA ILE A 84 1.91 -22.77 11.25
C ILE A 84 1.90 -24.07 12.07
N ALA A 85 1.47 -23.99 13.33
CA ALA A 85 1.39 -25.19 14.17
C ALA A 85 0.58 -26.24 13.41
N LYS A 86 1.06 -27.49 13.36
CA LYS A 86 0.33 -28.54 12.64
C LYS A 86 -1.05 -28.65 13.25
N PHE A 87 -2.06 -28.64 12.38
CA PHE A 87 -3.42 -28.83 12.83
C PHE A 87 -3.59 -30.27 13.30
N ASP A 88 -4.05 -30.45 14.53
CA ASP A 88 -4.42 -31.73 15.11
C ASP A 88 -5.86 -31.65 15.65
N PRO A 89 -6.82 -32.37 15.04
CA PRO A 89 -8.22 -32.30 15.47
C PRO A 89 -8.44 -32.80 16.90
N ASP A 90 -7.53 -33.61 17.46
CA ASP A 90 -7.70 -34.25 18.77
C ASP A 90 -7.14 -33.41 19.94
N ILE A 91 -6.41 -32.32 19.65
CA ILE A 91 -5.75 -31.49 20.67
C ILE A 91 -6.41 -30.12 20.77
N SER A 92 -6.83 -29.75 21.98
CA SER A 92 -7.52 -28.47 22.24
C SER A 92 -6.62 -27.23 22.22
N THR A 93 -5.30 -27.42 22.14
CA THR A 93 -4.29 -26.36 22.26
C THR A 93 -3.20 -26.52 21.22
N GLY A 94 -2.71 -25.40 20.70
CA GLY A 94 -1.67 -25.38 19.68
C GLY A 94 -2.20 -25.38 18.26
N ASN A 95 -3.52 -25.46 18.04
CA ASN A 95 -4.09 -25.34 16.71
C ASN A 95 -4.16 -23.88 16.25
N HIS A 96 -3.69 -23.64 15.03
CA HIS A 96 -3.67 -22.32 14.40
C HIS A 96 -4.71 -22.24 13.28
N ILE A 97 -5.48 -21.14 13.18
CA ILE A 97 -6.58 -21.02 12.21
C ILE A 97 -6.14 -21.24 10.76
N LYS A 98 -4.95 -20.75 10.39
CA LYS A 98 -4.38 -20.99 9.05
C LYS A 98 -4.08 -22.47 8.80
N ALA A 99 -3.64 -23.20 9.83
CA ALA A 99 -3.35 -24.63 9.73
C ALA A 99 -4.59 -25.44 9.38
N LEU A 100 -5.73 -25.06 9.95
CA LEU A 100 -7.02 -25.68 9.66
C LEU A 100 -7.39 -25.51 8.18
N PHE A 101 -7.29 -24.29 7.65
CA PHE A 101 -7.59 -24.03 6.24
C PHE A 101 -6.64 -24.80 5.32
N ASP A 102 -5.36 -24.89 5.68
CA ASP A 102 -4.35 -25.62 4.91
C ASP A 102 -4.54 -27.16 5.00
N ALA A 103 -5.02 -27.68 6.14
CA ALA A 103 -5.23 -29.12 6.38
C ALA A 103 -6.50 -29.67 5.71
N TYR A 104 -7.49 -28.82 5.42
CA TYR A 104 -8.76 -29.20 4.80
C TYR A 104 -9.06 -28.38 3.54
N PRO A 105 -8.21 -28.42 2.50
CA PRO A 105 -8.34 -27.58 1.31
C PRO A 105 -9.63 -27.88 0.51
N ASP A 106 -10.15 -29.11 0.60
CA ASP A 106 -11.38 -29.54 -0.07
C ASP A 106 -12.65 -29.07 0.64
N THR A 107 -12.52 -28.52 1.86
CA THR A 107 -13.67 -27.97 2.58
C THR A 107 -13.96 -26.56 2.08
N ASP A 108 -15.18 -26.33 1.59
CA ASP A 108 -15.57 -25.02 1.06
C ASP A 108 -15.90 -24.02 2.19
N PHE A 109 -14.86 -23.51 2.84
CA PHE A 109 -14.94 -22.43 3.83
C PHE A 109 -15.53 -21.13 3.25
N ASN A 110 -15.61 -21.00 1.91
CA ASN A 110 -16.18 -19.85 1.22
C ASN A 110 -17.71 -19.91 1.10
N THR A 111 -18.36 -20.97 1.60
CA THR A 111 -19.83 -21.08 1.63
C THR A 111 -20.42 -20.54 2.92
N THR A 112 -20.19 -21.24 4.03
CA THR A 112 -20.70 -20.94 5.37
C THR A 112 -19.89 -21.75 6.36
N THR A 113 -19.20 -21.08 7.27
CA THR A 113 -18.44 -21.69 8.37
C THR A 113 -18.85 -21.00 9.67
N ARG A 114 -19.00 -21.79 10.73
CA ARG A 114 -19.36 -21.30 12.07
C ARG A 114 -18.09 -21.16 12.90
N ILE A 115 -17.88 -19.97 13.47
CA ILE A 115 -16.78 -19.67 14.38
C ILE A 115 -17.35 -19.14 15.69
N VAL A 116 -16.92 -19.72 16.81
CA VAL A 116 -17.16 -19.17 18.15
C VAL A 116 -15.87 -18.56 18.66
N GLY A 117 -15.94 -17.33 19.16
CA GLY A 117 -14.75 -16.64 19.66
C GLY A 117 -15.03 -15.36 20.41
N LYS A 118 -13.97 -14.82 21.02
CA LYS A 118 -14.02 -13.62 21.85
C LYS A 118 -13.59 -12.38 21.07
N ILE A 119 -14.28 -11.27 21.28
CA ILE A 119 -13.88 -9.97 20.72
C ILE A 119 -12.67 -9.44 21.52
N VAL A 120 -11.52 -9.30 20.85
CA VAL A 120 -10.23 -8.94 21.49
C VAL A 120 -9.74 -7.53 21.16
N SER A 121 -10.49 -6.76 20.37
CA SER A 121 -10.18 -5.37 20.06
C SER A 121 -11.43 -4.47 20.12
N GLU A 122 -11.22 -3.16 20.19
CA GLU A 122 -12.30 -2.18 19.99
C GLU A 122 -12.99 -2.42 18.63
N PRO A 123 -14.34 -2.50 18.60
CA PRO A 123 -15.10 -2.53 17.36
C PRO A 123 -14.86 -1.30 16.49
N GLU A 124 -14.53 -1.51 15.22
CA GLU A 124 -14.17 -0.43 14.32
C GLU A 124 -15.36 -0.02 13.44
N TYR A 125 -16.13 0.99 13.84
CA TYR A 125 -17.25 1.51 13.07
C TYR A 125 -16.80 2.41 11.89
N ARG A 126 -17.35 2.16 10.69
CA ARG A 126 -17.14 2.89 9.43
C ARG A 126 -18.48 3.47 8.97
N PRO A 127 -18.79 4.74 9.24
CA PRO A 127 -20.02 5.34 8.77
C PRO A 127 -20.12 5.31 7.23
N LYS A 128 -21.36 5.29 6.72
CA LYS A 128 -21.69 5.25 5.30
C LYS A 128 -22.90 6.17 5.06
N ALA A 129 -22.87 6.98 3.99
CA ALA A 129 -23.99 7.84 3.66
C ALA A 129 -25.25 7.01 3.32
N GLY A 130 -26.41 7.40 3.85
CA GLY A 130 -27.71 6.80 3.54
C GLY A 130 -27.95 5.38 4.10
N THR A 131 -26.97 4.74 4.74
CA THR A 131 -27.13 3.41 5.36
C THR A 131 -26.38 3.33 6.68
N PRO A 132 -26.70 2.39 7.58
CA PRO A 132 -25.84 2.13 8.73
C PRO A 132 -24.41 1.80 8.25
N GLY A 133 -23.41 2.17 9.05
CA GLY A 133 -22.00 1.96 8.75
C GLY A 133 -21.57 0.50 8.75
N ILE A 134 -20.31 0.21 8.40
CA ILE A 134 -19.69 -1.12 8.50
C ILE A 134 -18.95 -1.22 9.84
N VAL A 135 -19.16 -2.29 10.62
CA VAL A 135 -18.35 -2.56 11.83
C VAL A 135 -17.32 -3.62 11.49
N ALA A 136 -16.07 -3.45 11.90
CA ALA A 136 -15.06 -4.51 11.86
C ALA A 136 -14.75 -4.99 13.29
N LEU A 137 -14.88 -6.30 13.50
CA LEU A 137 -14.57 -6.99 14.76
C LEU A 137 -13.32 -7.84 14.57
N THR A 138 -12.41 -7.83 15.55
CA THR A 138 -11.30 -8.78 15.61
C THR A 138 -11.62 -9.82 16.68
N ILE A 139 -11.68 -11.07 16.24
CA ILE A 139 -12.11 -12.21 17.03
C ILE A 139 -10.93 -13.14 17.25
N GLN A 140 -10.73 -13.56 18.50
CA GLN A 140 -9.92 -14.73 18.83
C GLN A 140 -10.83 -15.96 18.81
N PRO A 141 -10.73 -16.83 17.79
CA PRO A 141 -11.54 -18.03 17.70
C PRO A 141 -11.15 -19.05 18.79
N PHE A 142 -12.12 -19.81 19.26
CA PHE A 142 -11.94 -20.96 20.16
C PHE A 142 -12.41 -22.25 19.50
N GLU A 143 -13.48 -22.16 18.71
CA GLU A 143 -14.07 -23.29 18.01
C GLU A 143 -14.39 -22.89 16.57
N VAL A 144 -14.15 -23.81 15.65
CA VAL A 144 -14.50 -23.68 14.24
C VAL A 144 -15.21 -24.93 13.78
N GLU A 145 -16.38 -24.75 13.18
CA GLU A 145 -17.13 -25.80 12.50
C GLU A 145 -17.20 -25.42 11.01
N PRO A 146 -16.42 -26.08 10.14
CA PRO A 146 -16.30 -25.71 8.73
C PRO A 146 -17.63 -25.74 7.99
N ILE A 147 -18.46 -26.76 8.27
CA ILE A 147 -19.81 -26.92 7.74
C ILE A 147 -20.79 -26.91 8.94
N PRO A 148 -21.55 -25.82 9.13
CA PRO A 148 -22.49 -25.69 10.24
C PRO A 148 -23.48 -26.86 10.31
N GLY A 149 -23.61 -27.48 11.48
CA GLY A 149 -24.50 -28.61 11.73
C GLY A 149 -23.94 -29.98 11.33
N SER A 150 -22.68 -30.06 10.88
CA SER A 150 -22.00 -31.33 10.59
C SER A 150 -21.58 -32.07 11.86
N GLY A 151 -21.41 -31.35 12.98
CA GLY A 151 -20.90 -31.90 14.24
C GLY A 151 -19.37 -31.98 14.32
N ASN A 152 -18.67 -31.64 13.23
CA ASN A 152 -17.21 -31.62 13.18
C ASN A 152 -16.68 -30.27 13.70
N ILE A 153 -16.56 -30.17 15.02
CA ILE A 153 -16.07 -28.97 15.71
C ILE A 153 -14.59 -29.13 16.03
N TYR A 154 -13.79 -28.15 15.59
CA TYR A 154 -12.36 -28.13 15.80
C TYR A 154 -11.95 -27.03 16.78
N PRO A 155 -11.17 -27.33 17.82
CA PRO A 155 -10.65 -26.33 18.74
C PRO A 155 -9.51 -25.54 18.07
N ILE A 156 -9.55 -24.21 18.20
CA ILE A 156 -8.50 -23.29 17.72
C ILE A 156 -8.02 -22.45 18.90
N SER A 157 -6.70 -22.32 19.06
CA SER A 157 -6.12 -21.50 20.13
C SER A 157 -5.36 -20.28 19.61
N GLU A 158 -4.96 -20.29 18.33
CA GLU A 158 -4.11 -19.27 17.73
C GLU A 158 -4.60 -18.77 16.36
N GLY A 159 -4.24 -17.52 16.06
CA GLY A 159 -4.61 -16.84 14.81
C GLY A 159 -5.95 -16.11 14.91
N LEU A 160 -5.91 -14.79 14.72
CA LEU A 160 -7.08 -13.92 14.79
C LEU A 160 -7.86 -13.94 13.47
N VAL A 161 -9.14 -13.64 13.57
CA VAL A 161 -10.05 -13.54 12.44
C VAL A 161 -10.76 -12.20 12.44
N GLN A 162 -10.94 -11.60 11.26
CA GLN A 162 -11.59 -10.30 11.11
C GLN A 162 -13.00 -10.43 10.53
N VAL A 163 -14.02 -10.01 11.27
CA VAL A 163 -15.42 -10.09 10.84
C VAL A 163 -15.97 -8.70 10.55
N TYR A 164 -16.52 -8.52 9.35
CA TYR A 164 -17.10 -7.27 8.90
C TYR A 164 -18.63 -7.33 8.90
N LEU A 165 -19.28 -6.59 9.79
CA LEU A 165 -20.72 -6.39 9.84
C LEU A 165 -21.11 -5.34 8.80
N ARG A 166 -21.85 -5.73 7.77
CA ARG A 166 -22.16 -4.91 6.59
C ARG A 166 -23.67 -4.77 6.37
N PRO A 167 -24.31 -3.80 7.02
CA PRO A 167 -25.67 -3.39 6.68
C PRO A 167 -25.64 -2.75 5.28
N THR A 168 -26.38 -3.34 4.34
CA THR A 168 -26.36 -2.91 2.94
C THR A 168 -27.48 -1.93 2.59
N ARG A 169 -28.46 -1.80 3.48
CA ARG A 169 -29.61 -0.89 3.43
C ARG A 169 -29.98 -0.48 4.86
N PRO A 170 -30.82 0.56 5.04
CA PRO A 170 -31.46 0.80 6.33
C PRO A 170 -32.22 -0.44 6.79
N PHE A 171 -32.16 -0.71 8.10
CA PHE A 171 -32.93 -1.78 8.71
C PHE A 171 -34.42 -1.48 8.58
N ALA A 172 -35.21 -2.45 8.12
CA ALA A 172 -36.65 -2.35 8.09
C ALA A 172 -37.22 -2.51 9.50
N SER A 173 -38.46 -2.07 9.72
CA SER A 173 -39.14 -2.15 11.03
C SER A 173 -39.21 -3.58 11.59
N TYR A 174 -39.27 -4.60 10.73
CA TYR A 174 -39.26 -6.01 11.11
C TYR A 174 -37.85 -6.59 11.39
N GLU A 175 -36.78 -5.83 11.18
CA GLU A 175 -35.38 -6.24 11.40
C GLU A 175 -34.81 -5.65 12.70
N MET A 176 -35.67 -5.23 13.63
CA MET A 176 -35.28 -4.53 14.84
C MET A 176 -34.34 -5.32 15.76
N GLU A 177 -34.42 -6.65 15.77
CA GLU A 177 -33.46 -7.50 16.51
C GLU A 177 -32.05 -7.43 15.91
N TRP A 178 -31.96 -7.47 14.58
CA TRP A 178 -30.70 -7.34 13.83
C TRP A 178 -30.09 -5.96 14.00
N GLN A 179 -30.93 -4.92 14.00
CA GLN A 179 -30.50 -3.55 14.27
C GLN A 179 -29.93 -3.44 15.69
N LYS A 180 -30.62 -3.97 16.71
CA LYS A 180 -30.14 -3.95 18.10
C LYS A 180 -28.83 -4.72 18.27
N ALA A 181 -28.70 -5.90 17.66
CA ALA A 181 -27.46 -6.67 17.69
C ALA A 181 -26.31 -5.92 17.02
N PHE A 182 -26.57 -5.31 15.85
CA PHE A 182 -25.59 -4.48 15.16
C PHE A 182 -25.16 -3.27 16.00
N GLU A 183 -26.10 -2.55 16.61
CA GLU A 183 -25.83 -1.39 17.46
C GLU A 183 -25.01 -1.76 18.70
N LYS A 184 -25.35 -2.87 19.36
CA LYS A 184 -24.59 -3.41 20.49
C LYS A 184 -23.16 -3.76 20.10
N LEU A 185 -22.98 -4.49 18.99
CA LEU A 185 -21.65 -4.89 18.49
C LEU A 185 -20.83 -3.74 17.90
N ALA A 186 -21.49 -2.63 17.54
CA ALA A 186 -20.82 -1.40 17.14
C ALA A 186 -20.29 -0.58 18.32
N ASP A 187 -20.74 -0.87 19.55
CA ASP A 187 -20.34 -0.15 20.76
C ASP A 187 -19.03 -0.72 21.33
N ASN A 188 -18.24 0.15 21.96
CA ASN A 188 -17.00 -0.22 22.64
C ASN A 188 -17.21 -1.21 23.79
N ASP A 189 -18.42 -1.25 24.35
CA ASP A 189 -18.81 -2.19 25.39
C ASP A 189 -18.79 -3.65 24.90
N ALA A 190 -18.76 -3.90 23.59
CA ALA A 190 -18.66 -5.24 23.02
C ALA A 190 -17.28 -5.91 23.19
N TYR A 191 -16.26 -5.16 23.60
CA TYR A 191 -14.95 -5.73 23.91
C TYR A 191 -15.06 -6.78 25.03
N GLY A 192 -14.50 -7.96 24.80
CA GLY A 192 -14.57 -9.08 25.73
C GLY A 192 -15.77 -10.00 25.57
N TRP A 193 -16.80 -9.61 24.80
CA TRP A 193 -17.96 -10.47 24.57
C TRP A 193 -17.62 -11.72 23.77
N LEU A 194 -18.34 -12.79 24.08
CA LEU A 194 -18.28 -14.05 23.35
C LEU A 194 -19.35 -14.05 22.27
N ILE A 195 -18.95 -14.27 21.02
CA ILE A 195 -19.83 -14.25 19.86
C ILE A 195 -19.69 -15.51 19.02
N GLU A 196 -20.78 -15.87 18.37
CA GLU A 196 -20.84 -16.88 17.32
C GLU A 196 -21.06 -16.16 15.99
N VAL A 197 -20.30 -16.55 14.96
CA VAL A 197 -20.40 -15.99 13.62
C VAL A 197 -20.49 -17.13 12.62
N GLU A 198 -21.59 -17.17 11.89
CA GLU A 198 -21.76 -18.05 10.74
C GLU A 198 -21.68 -17.24 9.43
N ALA A 199 -20.57 -17.41 8.70
CA ALA A 199 -20.28 -16.64 7.50
C ALA A 199 -19.25 -17.37 6.61
N PRO A 200 -19.12 -17.02 5.32
CA PRO A 200 -18.01 -17.48 4.50
C PRO A 200 -16.71 -16.82 4.98
N PHE A 201 -15.75 -17.65 5.42
CA PHE A 201 -14.43 -17.19 5.85
C PHE A 201 -13.42 -17.39 4.71
N THR A 202 -12.62 -16.37 4.46
CA THR A 202 -11.62 -16.35 3.39
C THR A 202 -10.27 -15.97 3.96
N VAL A 203 -9.20 -16.60 3.48
CA VAL A 203 -7.83 -16.18 3.76
C VAL A 203 -7.51 -14.93 2.96
N PHE A 204 -6.65 -14.05 3.48
CA PHE A 204 -6.19 -12.90 2.73
C PHE A 204 -5.40 -13.35 1.49
N ARG A 205 -5.76 -12.81 0.33
CA ARG A 205 -5.01 -13.01 -0.90
C ARG A 205 -3.83 -12.04 -0.94
N GLY A 206 -2.61 -12.54 -1.16
CA GLY A 206 -1.42 -11.70 -1.28
C GLY A 206 -1.37 -10.92 -2.61
N ALA A 207 -0.24 -10.26 -2.90
CA ALA A 207 -0.15 -9.38 -4.07
C ALA A 207 -0.18 -10.15 -5.40
N ASP A 208 -1.09 -9.77 -6.31
CA ASP A 208 -1.23 -10.37 -7.65
C ASP A 208 -0.24 -9.79 -8.67
N ASN A 209 0.55 -8.78 -8.31
CA ASN A 209 1.52 -8.14 -9.21
C ASN A 209 2.85 -7.84 -8.50
N PRO A 210 3.97 -7.86 -9.23
CA PRO A 210 5.30 -7.55 -8.69
C PRO A 210 5.38 -6.17 -8.04
N GLY A 211 5.84 -6.14 -6.78
CA GLY A 211 6.17 -4.91 -6.06
C GLY A 211 4.99 -4.12 -5.52
N LEU A 212 3.75 -4.60 -5.68
CA LEU A 212 2.57 -4.00 -5.07
C LEU A 212 2.44 -4.35 -3.58
N PHE A 213 1.53 -3.66 -2.89
CA PHE A 213 1.20 -3.95 -1.50
C PHE A 213 0.61 -5.35 -1.37
N ASP A 214 1.10 -6.12 -0.40
CA ASP A 214 0.66 -7.48 -0.12
C ASP A 214 -0.27 -7.51 1.11
N PRO A 215 -1.59 -7.70 0.92
CA PRO A 215 -2.55 -7.73 2.02
C PRO A 215 -2.37 -8.94 2.93
N GLU A 216 -1.96 -10.10 2.38
CA GLU A 216 -1.75 -11.32 3.15
C GLU A 216 -0.59 -11.14 4.13
N VAL A 217 0.56 -10.69 3.64
CA VAL A 217 1.73 -10.43 4.49
C VAL A 217 1.38 -9.39 5.56
N PHE A 218 0.71 -8.30 5.19
CA PHE A 218 0.33 -7.24 6.12
C PHE A 218 -0.63 -7.70 7.23
N SER A 219 -1.62 -8.54 6.90
CA SER A 219 -2.57 -9.06 7.88
C SER A 219 -1.94 -10.14 8.76
N ASN A 220 -1.15 -11.04 8.17
CA ASN A 220 -0.42 -12.08 8.90
C ASN A 220 0.60 -11.47 9.89
N ASP A 221 1.22 -10.34 9.55
CA ASP A 221 2.11 -9.61 10.47
C ASP A 221 1.40 -9.04 11.72
N LYS A 222 0.06 -8.98 11.67
CA LYS A 222 -0.82 -8.60 12.79
C LYS A 222 -1.53 -9.79 13.42
N ASP A 223 -1.10 -11.01 13.10
CA ASP A 223 -1.72 -12.27 13.52
C ASP A 223 -3.18 -12.44 13.05
N VAL A 224 -3.62 -11.74 12.00
CA VAL A 224 -4.95 -11.90 11.40
C VAL A 224 -4.83 -12.72 10.12
N TYR A 225 -5.41 -13.92 10.11
CA TYR A 225 -5.19 -14.90 9.03
C TYR A 225 -6.42 -15.17 8.17
N ALA A 226 -7.61 -14.78 8.64
CA ALA A 226 -8.85 -14.90 7.87
C ALA A 226 -9.78 -13.72 8.08
N GLN A 227 -10.72 -13.57 7.15
CA GLN A 227 -11.75 -12.56 7.21
C GLN A 227 -13.12 -13.10 6.75
N ALA A 228 -14.19 -12.54 7.28
CA ALA A 228 -15.56 -12.80 6.83
C ALA A 228 -16.38 -11.52 6.74
N ALA A 229 -17.43 -11.55 5.92
CA ALA A 229 -18.41 -10.47 5.81
C ALA A 229 -19.82 -10.98 6.13
N VAL A 230 -20.44 -10.35 7.13
CA VAL A 230 -21.79 -10.62 7.63
C VAL A 230 -22.74 -9.55 7.07
N TYR A 231 -23.73 -9.96 6.26
CA TYR A 231 -24.61 -9.04 5.55
C TYR A 231 -26.07 -9.02 6.07
N PHE A 232 -26.54 -7.87 6.57
CA PHE A 232 -27.87 -7.73 7.21
C PHE A 232 -29.02 -7.49 6.20
N TRP A 233 -29.25 -8.44 5.30
CA TRP A 233 -30.40 -8.36 4.36
C TRP A 233 -30.94 -9.72 3.93
N ASN A 234 -30.17 -10.79 4.13
CA ASN A 234 -30.59 -12.16 3.80
C ASN A 234 -31.11 -12.84 5.06
N LYS A 235 -32.43 -13.08 5.14
CA LYS A 235 -33.07 -13.83 6.24
C LYS A 235 -32.45 -15.22 6.45
N ASN A 236 -31.73 -15.75 5.46
CA ASN A 236 -31.19 -17.11 5.47
C ASN A 236 -29.66 -17.17 5.68
N LYS A 237 -28.91 -16.07 5.63
CA LYS A 237 -27.43 -16.05 5.79
C LYS A 237 -26.92 -14.63 6.16
N PRO A 238 -26.93 -14.21 7.44
CA PRO A 238 -25.79 -14.57 8.31
C PRO A 238 -26.08 -14.62 9.83
N SER A 239 -25.71 -15.69 10.52
CA SER A 239 -25.99 -15.92 11.95
C SER A 239 -24.90 -15.34 12.84
N ILE A 240 -24.93 -14.03 13.13
CA ILE A 240 -24.14 -13.50 14.25
C ILE A 240 -24.99 -13.53 15.53
N LYS A 241 -24.48 -14.17 16.57
CA LYS A 241 -25.15 -14.31 17.86
C LYS A 241 -24.21 -13.91 18.99
N ILE A 242 -24.71 -13.09 19.92
CA ILE A 242 -24.00 -12.78 21.17
C ILE A 242 -24.29 -13.93 22.14
N ILE A 243 -23.26 -14.68 22.53
CA ILE A 243 -23.37 -15.81 23.46
C ILE A 243 -23.32 -15.31 24.90
N SER A 244 -22.39 -14.42 25.21
CA SER A 244 -22.21 -13.85 26.55
C SER A 244 -21.73 -12.40 26.49
N GLU A 245 -22.38 -11.54 27.28
CA GLU A 245 -21.97 -10.14 27.54
C GLU A 245 -21.18 -10.01 28.86
N GLU A 246 -21.05 -11.09 29.65
CA GLU A 246 -20.51 -11.05 31.02
C GLU A 246 -19.01 -11.35 31.11
N GLU A 247 -18.40 -11.85 30.04
CA GLU A 247 -16.97 -12.10 30.02
C GLU A 247 -16.17 -10.79 30.08
N LYS A 248 -15.57 -10.54 31.25
CA LYS A 248 -14.72 -9.36 31.43
C LYS A 248 -13.40 -9.54 30.68
N GLY A 249 -13.04 -8.52 29.92
CA GLY A 249 -11.74 -8.40 29.30
C GLY A 249 -10.69 -7.89 30.31
N ASN A 250 -9.60 -7.34 29.80
CA ASN A 250 -8.62 -6.70 30.68
C ASN A 250 -9.20 -5.39 31.27
N PHE A 251 -9.21 -5.27 32.60
CA PHE A 251 -9.73 -4.10 33.31
C PHE A 251 -9.17 -2.76 32.80
N LEU A 252 -7.87 -2.69 32.49
CA LEU A 252 -7.26 -1.44 31.97
C LEU A 252 -7.79 -1.08 30.59
N VAL A 253 -8.09 -2.09 29.75
CA VAL A 253 -8.66 -1.87 28.41
C VAL A 253 -10.11 -1.41 28.54
N GLU A 254 -10.92 -2.08 29.35
CA GLU A 254 -12.31 -1.68 29.63
C GLU A 254 -12.39 -0.25 30.18
N PHE A 255 -11.57 0.07 31.19
CA PHE A 255 -11.48 1.41 31.74
C PHE A 255 -11.11 2.45 30.66
N SER A 256 -10.14 2.13 29.81
CA SER A 256 -9.69 3.01 28.73
C SER A 256 -10.78 3.24 27.68
N LEU A 257 -11.51 2.19 27.29
CA LEU A 257 -12.62 2.28 26.34
C LEU A 257 -13.81 3.06 26.90
N ALA A 258 -14.14 2.85 28.18
CA ALA A 258 -15.19 3.61 28.87
C ALA A 258 -14.82 5.09 28.99
N LEU A 259 -13.55 5.40 29.32
CA LEU A 259 -13.03 6.76 29.35
C LEU A 259 -13.11 7.41 27.96
N LYS A 260 -12.68 6.70 26.91
CA LYS A 260 -12.79 7.15 25.51
C LYS A 260 -14.23 7.48 25.12
N LYS A 261 -15.19 6.60 25.46
CA LYS A 261 -16.62 6.77 25.17
C LYS A 261 -17.16 8.07 25.78
N LYS A 262 -16.84 8.35 27.05
CA LYS A 262 -17.23 9.59 27.74
C LYS A 262 -16.58 10.83 27.11
N MET A 263 -15.28 10.78 26.84
CA MET A 263 -14.54 11.88 26.20
C MET A 263 -15.08 12.18 24.80
N LEU A 264 -15.39 11.16 24.01
CA LEU A 264 -16.00 11.31 22.68
C LEU A 264 -17.38 11.97 22.77
N GLY A 265 -18.19 11.60 23.77
CA GLY A 265 -19.48 12.24 24.04
C GLY A 265 -19.33 13.75 24.31
N ILE A 266 -18.36 14.14 25.14
CA ILE A 266 -18.08 15.55 25.43
C ILE A 266 -17.68 16.32 24.17
N ILE A 267 -16.77 15.75 23.36
CA ILE A 267 -16.34 16.38 22.10
C ILE A 267 -17.54 16.59 21.17
N LYS A 268 -18.40 15.58 21.00
CA LYS A 268 -19.61 15.67 20.16
C LYS A 268 -20.63 16.69 20.66
N LEU A 269 -20.71 16.93 21.97
CA LEU A 269 -21.63 17.90 22.58
C LEU A 269 -21.10 19.35 22.52
N THR A 270 -19.79 19.55 22.41
CA THR A 270 -19.15 20.86 22.56
C THR A 270 -18.54 21.41 21.28
N VAL A 271 -18.35 20.58 20.26
CA VAL A 271 -17.89 20.99 18.92
C VAL A 271 -18.92 20.54 17.89
N PRO A 272 -19.30 21.39 16.92
CA PRO A 272 -20.19 20.98 15.85
C PRO A 272 -19.53 19.93 14.97
N PHE A 273 -20.35 19.08 14.34
CA PHE A 273 -19.91 18.30 13.21
C PHE A 273 -19.72 19.25 12.01
N PRO A 274 -18.60 19.16 11.26
CA PRO A 274 -17.65 18.03 11.26
C PRO A 274 -16.35 18.18 12.05
N GLU A 275 -16.05 19.34 12.61
CA GLU A 275 -14.83 19.60 13.36
C GLU A 275 -14.70 18.70 14.61
N SER A 276 -15.81 18.30 15.23
CA SER A 276 -15.83 17.36 16.36
C SER A 276 -15.25 15.99 15.98
N ALA A 277 -15.45 15.58 14.73
CA ALA A 277 -15.04 14.30 14.21
C ALA A 277 -13.54 14.30 13.86
N PHE A 278 -13.04 15.42 13.30
CA PHE A 278 -11.60 15.69 13.19
C PHE A 278 -10.95 15.70 14.58
N LEU A 279 -11.52 16.44 15.53
CA LEU A 279 -10.97 16.58 16.88
C LEU A 279 -10.90 15.23 17.58
N ALA A 280 -11.95 14.42 17.53
CA ALA A 280 -11.97 13.06 18.07
C ALA A 280 -10.93 12.14 17.39
N GLY A 281 -10.71 12.32 16.09
CA GLY A 281 -9.68 11.60 15.33
C GLY A 281 -8.28 11.89 15.85
N VAL A 282 -7.91 13.17 15.95
CA VAL A 282 -6.55 13.58 16.34
C VAL A 282 -6.30 13.41 17.85
N THR A 283 -7.32 13.57 18.70
CA THR A 283 -7.17 13.46 20.17
C THR A 283 -7.31 12.03 20.70
N LEU A 284 -8.27 11.25 20.19
CA LEU A 284 -8.65 9.93 20.73
C LEU A 284 -8.36 8.78 19.77
N GLY A 285 -7.81 9.06 18.58
CA GLY A 285 -7.54 8.02 17.59
C GLY A 285 -8.80 7.43 16.96
N SER A 286 -9.89 8.19 16.92
CA SER A 286 -11.09 7.82 16.15
C SER A 286 -10.81 8.02 14.64
N ARG A 287 -10.04 7.09 14.05
CA ARG A 287 -9.44 7.16 12.71
C ARG A 287 -10.40 7.48 11.56
N ARG A 288 -11.71 7.36 11.78
CA ARG A 288 -12.76 7.52 10.77
C ARG A 288 -13.86 8.51 11.16
N GLY A 289 -13.62 9.33 12.18
CA GLY A 289 -14.53 10.43 12.53
C GLY A 289 -14.76 11.38 11.36
N LEU A 290 -13.76 11.60 10.50
CA LEU A 290 -13.83 12.50 9.34
C LEU A 290 -14.81 12.10 8.23
N ASP A 291 -15.49 10.97 8.36
CA ASP A 291 -16.45 10.52 7.38
C ASP A 291 -17.71 11.39 7.45
N GLY A 292 -17.95 12.18 6.39
CA GLY A 292 -19.07 13.12 6.28
C GLY A 292 -18.71 14.58 6.56
N VAL A 293 -17.43 14.93 6.71
CA VAL A 293 -17.01 16.34 6.83
C VAL A 293 -17.41 17.13 5.60
N LYS A 294 -18.32 18.11 5.75
CA LYS A 294 -18.58 19.10 4.70
C LYS A 294 -17.31 19.92 4.49
N CYS A 295 -16.73 19.85 3.29
CA CYS A 295 -15.68 20.77 2.87
C CYS A 295 -16.29 22.18 2.82
N LYS A 296 -15.70 23.11 3.58
CA LYS A 296 -16.22 24.48 3.74
C LYS A 296 -15.91 25.37 2.54
N PHE A 297 -15.11 24.88 1.57
CA PHE A 297 -14.46 25.70 0.55
C PHE A 297 -14.82 25.33 -0.89
N GLU A 298 -15.78 24.42 -1.11
CA GLU A 298 -16.54 24.40 -2.36
C GLU A 298 -17.84 25.16 -2.17
N GLU A 299 -17.99 26.29 -2.89
CA GLU A 299 -19.30 26.83 -3.26
C GLU A 299 -19.95 25.88 -4.28
N GLY A 300 -20.19 24.63 -3.88
CA GLY A 300 -21.13 23.77 -4.58
C GLY A 300 -22.55 24.29 -4.31
N PRO A 301 -23.49 24.12 -5.27
CA PRO A 301 -24.84 24.66 -5.10
C PRO A 301 -25.45 24.23 -3.77
N PRO A 302 -26.22 25.09 -3.09
CA PRO A 302 -26.86 24.72 -1.84
C PRO A 302 -27.68 23.44 -2.07
N GLN A 303 -27.69 22.52 -1.10
CA GLN A 303 -28.48 21.27 -1.17
C GLN A 303 -29.96 21.48 -1.54
N SER A 304 -30.47 22.71 -1.42
CA SER A 304 -31.80 23.09 -1.93
C SER A 304 -31.94 23.04 -3.45
N GLU A 305 -30.87 23.17 -4.24
CA GLU A 305 -30.87 22.99 -5.71
C GLU A 305 -30.76 21.52 -6.13
N PHE A 306 -30.39 20.63 -5.20
CA PHE A 306 -30.30 19.17 -5.40
C PHE A 306 -31.46 18.41 -4.75
N LYS A 307 -32.63 19.04 -4.55
CA LYS A 307 -33.81 18.36 -4.00
C LYS A 307 -34.30 17.19 -4.85
N ASP A 308 -33.97 17.19 -6.14
CA ASP A 308 -34.33 16.13 -7.10
C ASP A 308 -33.14 15.28 -7.55
N ALA A 309 -31.93 15.54 -7.05
CA ALA A 309 -30.77 14.68 -7.32
C ALA A 309 -30.68 13.58 -6.26
N ASN A 310 -30.48 12.34 -6.69
CA ASN A 310 -30.30 11.22 -5.78
C ASN A 310 -29.12 11.52 -4.86
N ALA A 311 -29.21 11.14 -3.59
CA ALA A 311 -28.13 11.31 -2.59
C ALA A 311 -26.78 10.65 -3.00
N ASP A 312 -26.78 9.88 -4.08
CA ASP A 312 -25.66 9.19 -4.68
C ASP A 312 -24.92 10.01 -5.78
N ASP A 313 -25.46 11.16 -6.24
CA ASP A 313 -24.85 12.02 -7.27
C ASP A 313 -23.96 13.14 -6.68
N VAL A 314 -23.84 13.21 -5.35
CA VAL A 314 -22.97 14.17 -4.66
C VAL A 314 -21.54 13.63 -4.62
N PRO A 315 -20.51 14.38 -5.07
CA PRO A 315 -19.10 13.97 -4.97
C PRO A 315 -18.75 13.46 -3.57
N ASP A 316 -17.98 12.38 -3.47
CA ASP A 316 -17.53 11.83 -2.18
C ASP A 316 -16.48 12.78 -1.55
N LEU A 317 -16.98 13.85 -0.95
CA LEU A 317 -16.26 14.95 -0.31
C LEU A 317 -15.23 14.46 0.73
N ARG A 318 -15.42 13.25 1.26
CA ARG A 318 -14.46 12.55 2.12
C ARG A 318 -13.19 12.19 1.37
N GLN A 319 -13.29 11.64 0.15
CA GLN A 319 -12.12 11.26 -0.64
C GLN A 319 -11.30 12.48 -1.00
N GLU A 320 -11.95 13.59 -1.29
CA GLU A 320 -11.28 14.86 -1.56
C GLU A 320 -10.50 15.36 -0.35
N ILE A 321 -11.13 15.44 0.83
CA ILE A 321 -10.44 15.82 2.08
C ILE A 321 -9.28 14.85 2.36
N LEU A 322 -9.49 13.53 2.27
CA LEU A 322 -8.42 12.56 2.46
C LEU A 322 -7.30 12.74 1.44
N ASN A 323 -7.62 13.08 0.20
CA ASN A 323 -6.63 13.40 -0.83
C ASN A 323 -5.90 14.69 -0.49
N GLU A 324 -6.55 15.73 0.02
CA GLU A 324 -5.90 16.96 0.47
C GLU A 324 -4.89 16.70 1.60
N PHE A 325 -5.27 15.90 2.59
CA PHE A 325 -4.35 15.47 3.66
C PHE A 325 -3.16 14.67 3.09
N ARG A 326 -3.39 13.83 2.08
CA ARG A 326 -2.33 13.06 1.40
C ARG A 326 -1.42 13.97 0.60
N TRP A 327 -1.99 14.91 -0.14
CA TRP A 327 -1.28 15.82 -1.04
C TRP A 327 -0.46 16.86 -0.27
N SER A 328 -1.04 17.42 0.80
CA SER A 328 -0.33 18.31 1.74
C SER A 328 0.72 17.60 2.58
N GLY A 329 0.78 16.26 2.56
CA GLY A 329 1.70 15.47 3.38
C GLY A 329 1.34 15.42 4.87
N THR A 330 0.14 15.87 5.22
CA THR A 330 -0.36 15.95 6.60
C THR A 330 -1.21 14.75 7.02
N SER A 331 -1.37 13.70 6.20
CA SER A 331 -2.13 12.49 6.56
C SER A 331 -1.72 11.83 7.88
N HIS A 332 -0.45 11.99 8.28
CA HIS A 332 0.06 11.47 9.55
C HIS A 332 -0.54 12.18 10.79
N VAL A 333 -1.26 13.29 10.59
CA VAL A 333 -2.04 13.98 11.62
C VAL A 333 -3.33 13.21 11.92
N LEU A 334 -3.97 12.64 10.90
CA LEU A 334 -5.26 11.96 11.04
C LEU A 334 -5.16 10.64 11.81
N ALA A 335 -3.97 10.06 11.88
CA ALA A 335 -3.68 8.93 12.71
C ALA A 335 -2.90 9.39 13.94
N VAL A 336 -3.29 8.92 15.13
CA VAL A 336 -2.51 9.16 16.35
C VAL A 336 -1.09 8.63 16.15
N SER A 337 -0.16 9.58 16.10
CA SER A 337 1.25 9.38 15.79
C SER A 337 2.11 9.61 17.03
N GLY A 338 3.41 9.33 16.93
CA GLY A 338 4.33 9.56 18.04
C GLY A 338 4.43 11.03 18.47
N LEU A 339 4.13 11.97 17.56
CA LEU A 339 4.01 13.38 17.89
C LEU A 339 2.88 13.62 18.90
N HIS A 340 1.69 13.05 18.67
CA HIS A 340 0.54 13.17 19.57
C HIS A 340 0.87 12.65 20.97
N VAL A 341 1.48 11.47 21.05
CA VAL A 341 1.90 10.86 22.33
C VAL A 341 2.92 11.76 23.05
N THR A 342 3.85 12.37 22.33
CA THR A 342 4.86 13.28 22.89
C THR A 342 4.22 14.58 23.38
N ILE A 343 3.24 15.13 22.65
CA ILE A 343 2.46 16.30 23.06
C ILE A 343 1.72 16.02 24.37
N ILE A 344 1.10 14.83 24.49
CA ILE A 344 0.37 14.41 25.69
C ILE A 344 1.33 14.16 26.85
N ALA A 345 2.48 13.53 26.60
CA ALA A 345 3.54 13.36 27.61
C ALA A 345 3.98 14.73 28.17
N GLY A 346 4.20 15.70 27.29
CA GLY A 346 4.53 17.08 27.66
C GLY A 346 3.42 17.77 28.46
N ALA A 347 2.15 17.58 28.07
CA ALA A 347 1.00 18.14 28.78
C ALA A 347 0.85 17.57 30.20
N LEU A 348 0.94 16.24 30.36
CA LEU A 348 0.90 15.58 31.66
C LEU A 348 2.08 16.00 32.54
N TRP A 349 3.28 16.04 31.95
CA TRP A 349 4.48 16.52 32.64
C TRP A 349 4.30 17.97 33.12
N GLY A 350 3.86 18.87 32.24
CA GLY A 350 3.63 20.29 32.53
C GLY A 350 2.59 20.50 33.63
N LEU A 351 1.51 19.71 33.62
CA LEU A 351 0.48 19.72 34.66
C LEU A 351 1.07 19.38 36.04
N PHE A 352 1.84 18.30 36.15
CA PHE A 352 2.44 17.91 37.44
C PHE A 352 3.51 18.89 37.91
N VAL A 353 4.25 19.51 36.99
CA VAL A 353 5.17 20.62 37.29
C VAL A 353 4.39 21.83 37.84
N LEU A 354 3.25 22.19 37.23
CA LEU A 354 2.40 23.27 37.70
C LEU A 354 1.84 23.00 39.11
N MET A 355 1.49 21.73 39.39
CA MET A 355 1.07 21.27 40.72
C MET A 355 2.23 21.15 41.73
N ARG A 356 3.47 21.49 41.33
CA ARG A 356 4.69 21.42 42.16
C ARG A 356 4.98 20.01 42.71
N ILE A 357 4.54 18.96 42.02
CA ILE A 357 4.82 17.58 42.42
C ILE A 357 6.28 17.25 42.07
N PRO A 358 7.04 16.54 42.93
CA PRO A 358 8.41 16.14 42.64
C PRO A 358 8.52 15.24 41.39
N PRO A 359 9.55 15.41 40.54
CA PRO A 359 9.71 14.66 39.28
C PRO A 359 9.79 13.15 39.46
N LYS A 360 10.37 12.68 40.56
CA LYS A 360 10.45 11.25 40.89
C LYS A 360 9.10 10.61 41.25
N ILE A 361 8.08 11.42 41.56
CA ILE A 361 6.75 10.94 41.93
C ILE A 361 5.83 10.97 40.70
N TYR A 362 5.85 12.05 39.92
CA TYR A 362 4.96 12.14 38.76
C TYR A 362 5.46 11.35 37.54
N THR A 363 6.75 11.03 37.44
CA THR A 363 7.28 10.22 36.31
C THR A 363 6.50 8.92 36.07
N PRO A 364 6.29 8.04 37.08
CA PRO A 364 5.50 6.83 36.88
C PRO A 364 4.02 7.13 36.55
N LEU A 365 3.46 8.23 37.06
CA LEU A 365 2.09 8.67 36.71
C LEU A 365 1.98 9.10 35.25
N VAL A 366 2.99 9.81 34.73
CA VAL A 366 3.05 10.16 33.29
C VAL A 366 3.16 8.89 32.46
N CYS A 367 4.05 7.95 32.81
CA CYS A 367 4.17 6.67 32.10
C CYS A 367 2.86 5.88 32.11
N LEU A 368 2.15 5.82 33.25
CA LEU A 368 0.84 5.19 33.35
C LEU A 368 -0.20 5.91 32.48
N GLY A 369 -0.22 7.25 32.48
CA GLY A 369 -1.09 8.05 31.62
C GLY A 369 -0.83 7.80 30.13
N LEU A 370 0.44 7.63 29.72
CA LEU A 370 0.79 7.26 28.35
C LEU A 370 0.36 5.82 27.99
N ALA A 371 0.42 4.88 28.94
CA ALA A 371 -0.08 3.53 28.75
C ALA A 371 -1.61 3.52 28.56
N ILE A 372 -2.35 4.23 29.41
CA ILE A 372 -3.81 4.42 29.27
C ILE A 372 -4.14 5.09 27.94
N PHE A 373 -3.42 6.15 27.57
CA PHE A 373 -3.60 6.80 26.28
C PHE A 373 -3.35 5.84 25.10
N CYS A 374 -2.31 5.01 25.18
CA CYS A 374 -2.05 3.97 24.18
C CYS A 374 -3.26 3.06 24.01
N LEU A 375 -3.88 2.60 25.10
CA LEU A 375 -5.08 1.76 25.07
C LEU A 375 -6.31 2.50 24.52
N ILE A 376 -6.54 3.76 24.91
CA ILE A 376 -7.63 4.62 24.37
C ILE A 376 -7.58 4.68 22.84
N THR A 377 -6.39 4.79 22.27
CA THR A 377 -6.21 4.87 20.81
C THR A 377 -6.19 3.50 20.10
N GLY A 378 -6.60 2.44 20.79
CA GLY A 378 -6.69 1.08 20.25
C GLY A 378 -5.35 0.34 20.20
N ALA A 379 -4.39 0.71 21.05
CA ALA A 379 -3.05 0.12 21.12
C ALA A 379 -2.33 0.02 19.76
N ALA A 380 -2.57 0.99 18.88
CA ALA A 380 -1.96 1.03 17.56
C ALA A 380 -0.44 0.91 17.67
N PRO A 381 0.24 0.15 16.78
CA PRO A 381 1.69 -0.02 16.84
C PRO A 381 2.44 1.32 16.93
N SER A 382 2.00 2.34 16.20
CA SER A 382 2.58 3.70 16.27
C SER A 382 2.50 4.31 17.68
N THR A 383 1.34 4.23 18.34
CA THR A 383 1.12 4.77 19.69
C THR A 383 1.91 3.97 20.73
N MET A 384 1.93 2.64 20.62
CA MET A 384 2.65 1.77 21.54
C MET A 384 4.16 2.06 21.52
N ARG A 385 4.76 2.16 20.32
CA ARG A 385 6.17 2.51 20.17
C ARG A 385 6.48 3.88 20.78
N ALA A 386 5.62 4.87 20.51
CA ALA A 386 5.83 6.21 21.01
C ALA A 386 5.66 6.34 22.53
N ALA A 387 4.67 5.65 23.11
CA ALA A 387 4.45 5.62 24.56
C ALA A 387 5.62 4.97 25.29
N LEU A 388 6.14 3.87 24.73
CA LEU A 388 7.30 3.17 25.25
C LEU A 388 8.58 4.03 25.15
N MET A 389 8.86 4.61 23.98
CA MET A 389 10.02 5.49 23.79
C MET A 389 9.96 6.72 24.70
N ASN A 390 8.81 7.41 24.80
CA ASN A 390 8.66 8.56 25.70
C ASN A 390 8.88 8.16 27.16
N SER A 391 8.30 7.02 27.60
CA SER A 391 8.47 6.51 28.95
C SER A 391 9.94 6.25 29.27
N ILE A 392 10.69 5.58 28.37
CA ILE A 392 12.12 5.33 28.55
C ILE A 392 12.92 6.64 28.61
N VAL A 393 12.61 7.60 27.73
CA VAL A 393 13.28 8.93 27.74
C VAL A 393 13.08 9.62 29.08
N ILE A 394 11.84 9.70 29.56
CA ILE A 394 11.43 10.36 30.80
C ILE A 394 12.09 9.67 32.01
N ILE A 395 12.00 8.34 32.11
CA ILE A 395 12.62 7.56 33.19
C ILE A 395 14.14 7.77 33.21
N THR A 396 14.79 7.69 32.05
CA THR A 396 16.24 7.85 31.93
C THR A 396 16.69 9.27 32.28
N TYR A 397 15.93 10.28 31.84
CA TYR A 397 16.22 11.67 32.13
C TYR A 397 16.07 12.00 33.62
N VAL A 398 14.98 11.54 34.27
CA VAL A 398 14.66 11.89 35.66
C VAL A 398 15.44 11.07 36.68
N TYR A 399 15.46 9.74 36.54
CA TYR A 399 16.06 8.87 37.55
C TYR A 399 17.57 8.70 37.39
N PHE A 400 18.06 8.73 36.15
CA PHE A 400 19.48 8.51 35.85
C PHE A 400 20.25 9.80 35.53
N GLY A 401 19.57 10.95 35.48
CA GLY A 401 20.20 12.26 35.23
C GLY A 401 20.90 12.36 33.87
N ALA A 402 20.53 11.52 32.90
CA ALA A 402 21.19 11.47 31.61
C ALA A 402 20.81 12.68 30.74
N ALA A 403 21.73 13.15 29.90
CA ALA A 403 21.42 14.19 28.93
C ALA A 403 20.31 13.71 27.97
N PHE A 404 19.38 14.61 27.59
CA PHE A 404 18.22 14.30 26.74
C PHE A 404 18.56 13.46 25.49
N ARG A 405 19.65 13.81 24.79
CA ARG A 405 20.12 13.06 23.60
C ARG A 405 20.55 11.62 23.92
N ALA A 406 21.16 11.40 25.10
CA ALA A 406 21.49 10.06 25.55
C ALA A 406 20.23 9.24 25.81
N SER A 407 19.27 9.85 26.51
CA SER A 407 17.97 9.23 26.82
C SER A 407 17.21 8.87 25.55
N LEU A 408 17.22 9.74 24.54
CA LEU A 408 16.60 9.49 23.24
C LEU A 408 17.21 8.29 22.51
N LEU A 409 18.54 8.24 22.41
CA LEU A 409 19.25 7.16 21.73
C LEU A 409 19.12 5.82 22.48
N LEU A 410 19.09 5.86 23.82
CA LEU A 410 18.80 4.68 24.64
C LEU A 410 17.37 4.19 24.41
N ALA A 411 16.40 5.10 24.42
CA ALA A 411 15.00 4.78 24.19
C ALA A 411 14.79 4.11 22.84
N ILE A 412 15.46 4.56 21.78
CA ILE A 412 15.41 3.89 20.47
C ILE A 412 15.91 2.45 20.57
N GLY A 413 17.08 2.21 21.18
CA GLY A 413 17.65 0.86 21.27
C GLY A 413 16.83 -0.08 22.15
N VAL A 414 16.41 0.38 23.32
CA VAL A 414 15.61 -0.42 24.26
C VAL A 414 14.19 -0.63 23.73
N ALA A 415 13.59 0.39 23.10
CA ALA A 415 12.29 0.23 22.46
C ALA A 415 12.38 -0.77 21.31
N GLY A 416 13.34 -0.60 20.40
CA GLY A 416 13.57 -1.53 19.30
C GLY A 416 13.75 -2.96 19.80
N PHE A 417 14.53 -3.13 20.88
CA PHE A 417 14.67 -4.42 21.55
C PHE A 417 13.32 -4.99 22.01
N ILE A 418 12.56 -4.27 22.84
CA ILE A 418 11.27 -4.74 23.38
C ILE A 418 10.25 -5.04 22.27
N ILE A 419 10.19 -4.18 21.26
CA ILE A 419 9.23 -4.28 20.15
C ILE A 419 9.55 -5.50 19.27
N LEU A 420 10.83 -5.72 18.94
CA LEU A 420 11.26 -6.86 18.12
C LEU A 420 11.27 -8.16 18.92
N MET A 421 11.52 -8.04 20.24
CA MET A 421 10.91 -8.79 21.33
C MET A 421 9.57 -9.39 20.94
N MET A 422 8.55 -8.53 20.90
CA MET A 422 7.16 -8.90 20.67
C MET A 422 6.93 -9.52 19.30
N ASN A 423 7.39 -8.86 18.23
CA ASN A 423 7.27 -9.37 16.87
C ASN A 423 8.43 -8.87 15.98
N PRO A 424 9.34 -9.76 15.53
CA PRO A 424 10.49 -9.35 14.72
C PRO A 424 10.11 -8.93 13.29
N LYS A 425 8.98 -9.40 12.75
CA LYS A 425 8.52 -9.03 11.39
C LYS A 425 8.21 -7.54 11.28
N TRP A 426 7.85 -6.90 12.39
CA TRP A 426 7.64 -5.45 12.44
C TRP A 426 8.87 -4.64 12.02
N LEU A 427 10.08 -5.20 11.99
CA LEU A 427 11.26 -4.52 11.44
C LEU A 427 11.08 -4.10 9.98
N ILE A 428 10.36 -4.91 9.20
CA ILE A 428 10.18 -4.73 7.75
C ILE A 428 8.98 -3.80 7.47
N GLU A 429 8.10 -3.59 8.46
CA GLU A 429 6.96 -2.70 8.30
C GLU A 429 7.39 -1.24 8.05
N PRO A 430 6.73 -0.55 7.10
CA PRO A 430 6.94 0.89 6.90
C PRO A 430 6.72 1.69 8.20
N SER A 431 5.77 1.26 9.04
CA SER A 431 5.39 1.97 10.27
C SER A 431 6.55 2.02 11.28
N PHE A 432 7.30 0.93 11.41
CA PHE A 432 8.48 0.83 12.27
C PHE A 432 9.61 1.70 11.72
N ALA A 433 9.97 1.52 10.45
CA ALA A 433 11.05 2.26 9.79
C ALA A 433 10.84 3.78 9.89
N LEU A 434 9.63 4.26 9.58
CA LEU A 434 9.30 5.69 9.67
C LEU A 434 9.41 6.23 11.11
N SER A 435 8.89 5.50 12.10
CA SER A 435 8.92 5.96 13.51
C SER A 435 10.35 6.08 14.05
N PHE A 436 11.17 5.06 13.82
CA PHE A 436 12.56 5.03 14.31
C PHE A 436 13.44 6.04 13.57
N MET A 437 13.26 6.17 12.26
CA MET A 437 14.01 7.13 11.46
C MET A 437 13.63 8.57 11.78
N ALA A 438 12.37 8.86 12.16
CA ALA A 438 11.99 10.18 12.66
C ALA A 438 12.83 10.58 13.88
N VAL A 439 12.88 9.70 14.89
CA VAL A 439 13.57 9.97 16.16
C VAL A 439 15.08 10.03 15.96
N LEU A 440 15.65 9.14 15.16
CA LEU A 440 17.08 9.16 14.80
C LEU A 440 17.45 10.44 14.05
N SER A 441 16.63 10.87 13.12
CA SER A 441 16.83 12.11 12.37
C SER A 441 16.84 13.32 13.30
N LEU A 442 15.89 13.42 14.23
CA LEU A 442 15.87 14.49 15.24
C LEU A 442 17.11 14.48 16.14
N GLY A 443 17.54 13.29 16.58
CA GLY A 443 18.70 13.14 17.46
C GLY A 443 20.04 13.46 16.78
N LEU A 444 20.22 13.03 15.53
CA LEU A 444 21.50 13.04 14.81
C LEU A 444 21.66 14.20 13.83
N LEU A 445 20.60 14.60 13.10
CA LEU A 445 20.69 15.59 12.01
C LEU A 445 20.43 17.03 12.44
N THR A 446 19.72 17.26 13.54
CA THR A 446 19.33 18.62 13.94
C THR A 446 20.52 19.54 14.16
N LYS A 447 21.63 19.03 14.75
CA LYS A 447 22.87 19.81 14.94
C LYS A 447 23.64 20.07 13.64
N PRO A 448 23.88 19.06 12.78
CA PRO A 448 24.45 19.28 11.46
C PRO A 448 23.66 20.31 10.63
N ILE A 449 22.33 20.20 10.62
CA ILE A 449 21.45 21.11 9.87
C ILE A 449 21.49 22.53 10.43
N GLU A 450 21.44 22.68 11.75
CA GLU A 450 21.66 23.96 12.44
C GLU A 450 22.97 24.64 11.98
N GLN A 451 24.06 23.90 11.82
CA GLN A 451 25.34 24.47 11.38
C GLN A 451 25.31 24.98 9.94
N ILE A 452 24.54 24.33 9.06
CA ILE A 452 24.36 24.80 7.68
C ILE A 452 23.42 26.01 7.68
N MET A 453 22.23 25.83 8.22
CA MET A 453 21.14 26.81 8.10
C MET A 453 21.39 28.11 8.84
N ARG A 454 22.27 28.11 9.86
CA ARG A 454 22.71 29.35 10.53
C ARG A 454 23.43 30.35 9.61
N HIS A 455 23.92 29.90 8.45
CA HIS A 455 24.53 30.76 7.44
C HIS A 455 23.51 31.36 6.47
N ILE A 456 22.26 30.89 6.48
CA ILE A 456 21.18 31.45 5.65
C ILE A 456 20.83 32.85 6.18
N PRO A 457 20.79 33.89 5.33
CA PRO A 457 20.39 35.24 5.73
C PRO A 457 19.03 35.25 6.43
N GLY A 458 18.90 35.98 7.54
CA GLY A 458 17.66 36.11 8.29
C GLY A 458 17.39 35.02 9.34
N MET A 459 18.00 33.83 9.25
CA MET A 459 17.75 32.72 10.19
C MET A 459 18.08 33.09 11.65
N LYS A 460 19.16 33.87 11.87
CA LYS A 460 19.57 34.34 13.20
C LYS A 460 18.61 35.37 13.82
N LYS A 461 17.76 36.02 13.00
CA LYS A 461 16.78 37.01 13.48
C LYS A 461 15.52 36.34 14.06
N LEU A 462 15.30 35.07 13.76
CA LEU A 462 14.14 34.34 14.27
C LEU A 462 14.32 33.99 15.76
N PRO A 463 13.24 33.87 16.54
CA PRO A 463 13.30 33.35 17.90
C PRO A 463 13.95 31.96 17.97
N SER A 464 14.68 31.68 19.05
CA SER A 464 15.42 30.41 19.22
C SER A 464 14.56 29.16 19.04
N TRP A 465 13.31 29.19 19.49
CA TRP A 465 12.37 28.08 19.34
C TRP A 465 12.02 27.83 17.86
N LEU A 466 11.81 28.88 17.08
CA LEU A 466 11.47 28.81 15.66
C LEU A 466 12.66 28.34 14.82
N GLN A 467 13.87 28.77 15.19
CA GLN A 467 15.10 28.24 14.61
C GLN A 467 15.21 26.72 14.84
N GLN A 468 15.08 26.27 16.10
CA GLN A 468 15.15 24.85 16.45
C GLN A 468 14.08 24.02 15.74
N PHE A 469 12.86 24.54 15.65
CA PHE A 469 11.77 23.91 14.92
C PHE A 469 12.09 23.78 13.43
N THR A 470 12.62 24.84 12.80
CA THR A 470 13.04 24.81 11.39
C THR A 470 14.14 23.77 11.15
N TYR A 471 15.14 23.70 12.04
CA TYR A 471 16.20 22.68 11.92
C TYR A 471 15.64 21.26 12.11
N ALA A 472 14.68 21.06 13.02
CA ALA A 472 14.01 19.79 13.21
C ALA A 472 13.19 19.36 11.98
N GLN A 473 12.49 20.29 11.32
CA GLN A 473 11.79 20.02 10.06
C GLN A 473 12.77 19.56 8.97
N GLY A 474 13.88 20.27 8.80
CA GLY A 474 14.94 19.86 7.87
C GLY A 474 15.49 18.47 8.17
N SER A 475 15.66 18.12 9.46
CA SER A 475 16.12 16.80 9.88
C SER A 475 15.15 15.69 9.45
N ILE A 476 13.86 15.87 9.72
CA ILE A 476 12.83 14.89 9.36
C ILE A 476 12.72 14.76 7.84
N GLN A 477 12.80 15.88 7.11
CA GLN A 477 12.70 15.88 5.66
C GLN A 477 13.83 15.07 5.01
N LEU A 478 15.07 15.30 5.44
CA LEU A 478 16.25 14.60 4.90
C LEU A 478 16.35 13.16 5.42
N GLY A 479 16.28 12.96 6.73
CA GLY A 479 16.59 11.66 7.33
C GLY A 479 15.46 10.63 7.30
N MET A 480 14.21 11.04 7.03
CA MET A 480 13.07 10.13 7.02
C MET A 480 12.16 10.34 5.81
N MET A 481 11.53 11.52 5.68
CA MET A 481 10.41 11.72 4.77
C MET A 481 10.82 11.56 3.30
N GLY A 482 11.91 12.18 2.86
CA GLY A 482 12.38 12.07 1.47
C GLY A 482 12.62 10.62 1.01
N PRO A 483 13.62 9.91 1.55
CA PRO A 483 14.01 8.59 1.05
C PRO A 483 12.95 7.52 1.33
N LEU A 484 12.31 7.52 2.50
CA LEU A 484 11.37 6.46 2.87
C LEU A 484 10.00 6.63 2.21
N SER A 485 9.53 7.87 2.00
CA SER A 485 8.27 8.06 1.28
C SER A 485 8.38 7.64 -0.19
N ALA A 486 9.52 7.91 -0.84
CA ALA A 486 9.81 7.42 -2.18
C ALA A 486 9.87 5.87 -2.23
N TYR A 487 10.53 5.23 -1.26
CA TYR A 487 10.64 3.78 -1.18
C TYR A 487 9.30 3.07 -0.99
N TYR A 488 8.53 3.48 0.02
CA TYR A 488 7.31 2.77 0.39
C TYR A 488 6.11 3.17 -0.47
N PHE A 489 5.94 4.46 -0.73
CA PHE A 489 4.70 5.01 -1.28
C PHE A 489 4.80 5.49 -2.73
N CYS A 490 5.99 5.50 -3.35
CA CYS A 490 6.22 6.02 -4.71
C CYS A 490 5.63 7.43 -4.92
N ARG A 491 5.57 8.22 -3.85
CA ARG A 491 5.03 9.58 -3.83
C ARG A 491 5.78 10.43 -2.83
N MET A 492 5.91 11.71 -3.15
CA MET A 492 6.57 12.69 -2.28
C MET A 492 5.74 13.96 -2.24
N SER A 493 5.32 14.38 -1.03
CA SER A 493 4.65 15.67 -0.87
C SER A 493 5.68 16.80 -0.83
N LEU A 494 5.64 17.66 -1.86
CA LEU A 494 6.39 18.92 -1.88
C LEU A 494 5.73 19.99 -1.02
N ALA A 495 4.41 19.91 -0.84
CA ALA A 495 3.67 20.72 0.14
C ALA A 495 4.05 20.38 1.59
N GLY A 496 4.43 19.13 1.85
CA GLY A 496 4.75 18.56 3.16
C GLY A 496 5.56 19.46 4.08
N PRO A 497 6.77 19.91 3.71
CA PRO A 497 7.59 20.80 4.55
C PRO A 497 6.88 22.09 4.97
N ILE A 498 6.14 22.71 4.06
CA ILE A 498 5.45 23.99 4.31
C ILE A 498 4.18 23.75 5.13
N ALA A 499 3.36 22.78 4.72
CA ALA A 499 2.16 22.40 5.45
C ALA A 499 2.49 21.96 6.88
N ASN A 500 3.53 21.13 7.06
CA ASN A 500 3.98 20.65 8.37
C ASN A 500 4.56 21.74 9.26
N PHE A 501 5.09 22.82 8.67
CA PHE A 501 5.59 23.95 9.42
C PHE A 501 4.48 24.65 10.22
N PHE A 502 3.28 24.73 9.65
CA PHE A 502 2.10 25.29 10.32
C PHE A 502 1.27 24.22 11.04
N ALA A 503 1.09 23.06 10.42
CA ALA A 503 0.30 21.96 10.95
C ALA A 503 0.82 21.50 12.31
N ILE A 504 2.11 21.13 12.42
CA ILE A 504 2.62 20.50 13.64
C ILE A 504 2.41 21.35 14.90
N PRO A 505 2.72 22.67 14.92
CA PRO A 505 2.39 23.53 16.05
C PRO A 505 0.89 23.63 16.33
N LEU A 506 0.06 23.79 15.29
CA LEU A 506 -1.39 23.91 15.45
C LEU A 506 -1.98 22.63 16.05
N ILE A 507 -1.58 21.45 15.56
CA ILE A 507 -1.99 20.16 16.11
C ILE A 507 -1.53 19.97 17.55
N GLY A 508 -0.33 20.46 17.88
CA GLY A 508 0.13 20.57 19.27
C GLY A 508 -0.90 21.22 20.18
N ILE A 509 -1.44 22.36 19.74
CA ILE A 509 -2.44 23.12 20.49
C ILE A 509 -3.82 22.43 20.44
N ILE A 510 -4.26 21.99 19.26
CA ILE A 510 -5.57 21.34 19.05
C ILE A 510 -5.72 20.11 19.95
N VAL A 511 -4.68 19.27 19.99
CA VAL A 511 -4.68 18.03 20.77
C VAL A 511 -4.66 18.32 22.26
N GLN A 512 -3.87 19.30 22.72
CA GLN A 512 -3.83 19.68 24.13
C GLN A 512 -5.17 20.28 24.58
N LEU A 513 -5.70 21.28 23.87
CA LEU A 513 -6.98 21.91 24.19
C LEU A 513 -8.11 20.88 24.16
N GLY A 514 -8.15 20.03 23.13
CA GLY A 514 -9.15 18.97 23.02
C GLY A 514 -9.07 17.95 24.15
N LEU A 515 -7.85 17.51 24.52
CA LEU A 515 -7.65 16.59 25.63
C LEU A 515 -8.08 17.23 26.96
N PHE A 516 -7.67 18.47 27.24
CA PHE A 516 -8.07 19.17 28.47
C PHE A 516 -9.57 19.43 28.51
N ALA A 517 -10.18 19.85 27.39
CA ALA A 517 -11.63 20.04 27.28
C ALA A 517 -12.37 18.72 27.55
N ALA A 518 -11.91 17.61 26.96
CA ALA A 518 -12.51 16.30 27.17
C ALA A 518 -12.35 15.80 28.61
N LEU A 519 -11.21 16.05 29.27
CA LEU A 519 -11.01 15.67 30.68
C LEU A 519 -11.80 16.55 31.64
N LEU A 520 -11.80 17.87 31.44
CA LEU A 520 -12.59 18.81 32.26
C LEU A 520 -14.08 18.58 32.09
N GLY A 521 -14.53 18.21 30.89
CA GLY A 521 -15.92 17.85 30.62
C GLY A 521 -16.42 16.65 31.40
N LEU A 522 -15.53 15.81 31.95
CA LEU A 522 -15.91 14.68 32.83
C LEU A 522 -16.35 15.16 34.22
N ILE A 523 -16.05 16.41 34.60
CA ILE A 523 -16.46 16.98 35.88
C ILE A 523 -17.98 17.25 35.84
N PRO A 524 -18.77 16.65 36.75
CA PRO A 524 -20.22 16.84 36.77
C PRO A 524 -20.62 18.32 36.87
N PHE A 525 -21.75 18.68 36.24
CA PHE A 525 -22.39 20.01 36.23
C PHE A 525 -21.61 21.15 35.55
N VAL A 526 -20.36 21.41 35.96
CA VAL A 526 -19.57 22.56 35.48
C VAL A 526 -18.67 22.21 34.30
N GLY A 527 -18.26 20.94 34.20
CA GLY A 527 -17.25 20.50 33.22
C GLY A 527 -17.60 20.79 31.77
N ILE A 528 -18.87 20.60 31.39
CA ILE A 528 -19.32 20.79 30.01
C ILE A 528 -19.18 22.24 29.53
N TYR A 529 -19.39 23.22 30.42
CA TYR A 529 -19.25 24.64 30.10
C TYR A 529 -17.77 25.04 29.93
N LEU A 530 -16.88 24.49 30.77
CA LEU A 530 -15.44 24.67 30.61
C LEU A 530 -14.94 24.04 29.32
N ALA A 531 -15.43 22.83 29.01
CA ALA A 531 -15.12 22.14 27.76
C ALA A 531 -15.58 22.95 26.55
N LEU A 532 -16.77 23.55 26.59
CA LEU A 532 -17.31 24.40 25.53
C LEU A 532 -16.41 25.60 25.20
N VAL A 533 -15.94 26.32 26.23
CA VAL A 533 -15.06 27.49 26.03
C VAL A 533 -13.74 27.09 25.38
N LEU A 534 -13.10 26.03 25.88
CA LEU A 534 -11.86 25.51 25.30
C LEU A 534 -12.05 25.01 23.87
N ASN A 535 -13.17 24.33 23.62
CA ASN A 535 -13.49 23.79 22.31
C ASN A 535 -13.95 24.85 21.30
N ALA A 536 -14.51 25.98 21.73
CA ALA A 536 -14.76 27.13 20.87
C ALA A 536 -13.44 27.73 20.36
N ALA A 537 -12.42 27.86 21.22
CA ALA A 537 -11.08 28.25 20.77
C ALA A 537 -10.50 27.19 19.82
N ASN A 538 -10.66 25.91 20.15
CA ASN A 538 -10.19 24.80 19.33
C ASN A 538 -10.84 24.79 17.94
N TYR A 539 -12.13 25.10 17.83
CA TYR A 539 -12.87 25.19 16.57
C TYR A 539 -12.24 26.18 15.59
N ILE A 540 -11.85 27.37 16.06
CA ILE A 540 -11.19 28.39 15.22
C ILE A 540 -9.84 27.88 14.71
N ILE A 541 -9.08 27.20 15.56
CA ILE A 541 -7.76 26.66 15.22
C ILE A 541 -7.89 25.51 14.22
N ILE A 542 -8.86 24.61 14.42
CA ILE A 542 -9.18 23.53 13.48
C ILE A 542 -9.56 24.10 12.13
N TRP A 543 -10.40 25.13 12.08
CA TRP A 543 -10.80 25.78 10.84
C TRP A 543 -9.58 26.35 10.09
N PHE A 544 -8.71 27.07 10.78
CA PHE A 544 -7.48 27.60 10.18
C PHE A 544 -6.54 26.48 9.71
N PHE A 545 -6.43 25.39 10.48
CA PHE A 545 -5.64 24.23 10.12
C PHE A 545 -6.11 23.57 8.82
N LEU A 546 -7.43 23.32 8.67
CA LEU A 546 -8.00 22.75 7.46
C LEU A 546 -7.79 23.68 6.25
N TRP A 547 -7.94 24.99 6.45
CA TRP A 547 -7.65 25.98 5.42
C TRP A 547 -6.18 25.95 4.96
N VAL A 548 -5.22 25.84 5.88
CA VAL A 548 -3.79 25.71 5.53
C VAL A 548 -3.52 24.43 4.74
N ALA A 549 -4.16 23.31 5.12
CA ALA A 549 -4.03 22.04 4.40
C ALA A 549 -4.51 22.19 2.95
N HIS A 550 -5.72 22.70 2.75
CA HIS A 550 -6.29 22.97 1.41
C HIS A 550 -5.45 23.98 0.61
N PHE A 551 -5.06 25.11 1.22
CA PHE A 551 -4.23 26.11 0.54
C PHE A 551 -2.90 25.54 0.04
N SER A 552 -2.29 24.65 0.82
CA SER A 552 -1.02 24.01 0.45
C SER A 552 -1.13 23.06 -0.75
N THR A 553 -2.30 22.44 -0.97
CA THR A 553 -2.52 21.50 -2.08
C THR A 553 -2.83 22.21 -3.38
N VAL A 554 -3.46 23.39 -3.31
CA VAL A 554 -3.72 24.23 -4.49
C VAL A 554 -2.43 24.79 -5.07
N ILE A 555 -1.45 25.15 -4.22
CA ILE A 555 -0.21 25.80 -4.67
C ILE A 555 0.88 24.83 -5.09
N LEU A 556 1.05 23.71 -4.35
CA LEU A 556 2.19 22.82 -4.52
C LEU A 556 1.77 21.44 -5.00
N PRO A 557 2.43 20.90 -6.05
CA PRO A 557 2.05 19.61 -6.60
C PRO A 557 2.39 18.47 -5.64
N PHE A 558 1.66 17.36 -5.80
CA PHE A 558 1.90 16.08 -5.12
C PHE A 558 2.42 15.02 -6.11
N PRO A 559 3.68 15.14 -6.55
CA PRO A 559 4.23 14.33 -7.63
C PRO A 559 4.40 12.86 -7.23
N PHE A 560 4.26 12.00 -8.24
CA PHE A 560 4.74 10.63 -8.15
C PHE A 560 6.27 10.61 -8.25
N VAL A 561 6.90 9.60 -7.65
CA VAL A 561 8.34 9.38 -7.72
C VAL A 561 8.62 7.88 -7.84
N GLN A 562 9.72 7.52 -8.50
CA GLN A 562 10.13 6.12 -8.57
C GLN A 562 10.52 5.56 -7.20
N THR A 563 10.36 4.24 -7.03
CA THR A 563 10.85 3.58 -5.83
C THR A 563 12.37 3.60 -5.77
N LEU A 564 12.94 3.86 -4.59
CA LEU A 564 14.36 3.68 -4.35
C LEU A 564 14.68 2.17 -4.20
N THR A 565 15.87 1.72 -4.60
CA THR A 565 16.32 0.35 -4.36
C THR A 565 16.92 0.29 -2.98
N PRO A 566 16.98 -0.89 -2.36
CA PRO A 566 17.74 -1.09 -1.13
C PRO A 566 19.19 -0.56 -1.25
N LYS A 567 19.82 -0.71 -2.43
CA LYS A 567 21.16 -0.17 -2.72
C LYS A 567 21.21 1.36 -2.71
N MET A 568 20.24 2.03 -3.35
CA MET A 568 20.15 3.51 -3.34
C MET A 568 19.89 4.05 -1.93
N ILE A 569 19.02 3.39 -1.16
CA ILE A 569 18.71 3.77 0.22
C ILE A 569 19.94 3.60 1.11
N ALA A 570 20.63 2.46 1.00
CA ALA A 570 21.87 2.21 1.74
C ALA A 570 22.94 3.25 1.39
N THR A 571 23.09 3.57 0.10
CA THR A 571 23.99 4.62 -0.40
C THR A 571 23.63 5.98 0.17
N TYR A 572 22.34 6.35 0.11
CA TYR A 572 21.83 7.60 0.66
C TYR A 572 22.16 7.74 2.16
N TYR A 573 21.83 6.73 2.96
CA TYR A 573 22.09 6.77 4.41
C TYR A 573 23.58 6.66 4.75
N PHE A 574 24.39 5.99 3.93
CA PHE A 574 25.84 5.99 4.06
C PHE A 574 26.41 7.40 3.87
N LEU A 575 26.01 8.11 2.80
CA LEU A 575 26.40 9.49 2.55
C LEU A 575 25.90 10.44 3.65
N LEU A 576 24.67 10.24 4.12
CA LEU A 576 24.10 10.99 5.23
C LEU A 576 24.87 10.74 6.54
N GLY A 577 25.34 9.50 6.76
CA GLY A 577 26.20 9.13 7.88
C GLY A 577 27.55 9.85 7.83
N LEU A 578 28.21 9.91 6.66
CA LEU A 578 29.44 10.70 6.45
C LEU A 578 29.20 12.19 6.75
N PHE A 579 28.05 12.71 6.34
CA PHE A 579 27.65 14.09 6.63
C PHE A 579 27.47 14.36 8.13
N VAL A 580 26.80 13.47 8.87
CA VAL A 580 26.64 13.59 10.34
C VAL A 580 27.99 13.51 11.05
N TRP A 581 28.89 12.65 10.57
CA TRP A 581 30.20 12.42 11.18
C TRP A 581 31.29 13.36 10.63
N ASN A 582 30.90 14.45 9.97
CA ASN A 582 31.81 15.35 9.29
C ASN A 582 32.89 15.93 10.22
N LYS A 583 32.62 16.31 11.46
CA LYS A 583 33.61 16.97 12.34
C LYS A 583 34.84 16.11 12.67
N PRO A 584 34.71 14.86 13.17
CA PRO A 584 35.88 14.00 13.39
C PRO A 584 36.57 13.61 12.08
N ILE A 585 35.81 13.42 10.99
CA ILE A 585 36.36 13.13 9.65
C ILE A 585 37.17 14.34 9.14
N LEU A 586 36.61 15.55 9.18
CA LEU A 586 37.24 16.82 8.80
C LEU A 586 38.42 17.18 9.70
N ARG A 587 38.41 16.84 11.00
CA ARG A 587 39.57 17.06 11.88
C ARG A 587 40.76 16.19 11.45
N ARG A 588 40.53 14.90 11.22
CA ARG A 588 41.57 14.01 10.68
C ARG A 588 41.97 14.42 9.27
N GLY A 589 40.99 14.73 8.42
CA GLY A 589 41.18 15.23 7.06
C GLY A 589 41.97 16.53 7.00
N ARG A 590 41.79 17.47 7.94
CA ARG A 590 42.61 18.69 8.05
C ARG A 590 44.07 18.38 8.39
N ILE A 591 44.31 17.46 9.32
CA ILE A 591 45.68 17.02 9.65
C ILE A 591 46.33 16.40 8.41
N LEU A 592 45.63 15.49 7.73
CA LEU A 592 46.06 14.87 6.49
C LEU A 592 46.23 15.88 5.34
N TYR A 593 45.38 16.91 5.25
CA TYR A 593 45.46 17.98 4.25
C TYR A 593 46.69 18.86 4.47
N TYR A 594 47.02 19.21 5.72
CA TYR A 594 48.24 19.95 6.02
C TYR A 594 49.50 19.10 5.77
N ASP A 595 49.46 17.79 6.10
CA ASP A 595 50.53 16.87 5.72
C ASP A 595 50.67 16.75 4.19
N LEU A 596 49.56 16.85 3.44
CA LEU A 596 49.52 16.77 1.98
C LEU A 596 50.06 18.04 1.27
N MET A 597 49.54 19.21 1.67
CA MET A 597 49.76 20.50 1.00
C MET A 597 50.99 21.24 1.53
N MET A 598 51.24 21.16 2.83
CA MET A 598 52.34 21.88 3.48
C MET A 598 53.54 20.97 3.81
N GLY A 599 53.42 19.64 3.64
CA GLY A 599 54.53 18.70 3.82
C GLY A 599 55.03 18.55 5.26
N ILE A 600 54.27 19.04 6.24
CA ILE A 600 54.67 19.15 7.66
C ILE A 600 55.03 17.79 8.28
N GLY A 601 54.43 16.71 7.77
CA GLY A 601 54.66 15.33 8.22
C GLY A 601 55.77 14.54 7.50
N GLY A 602 56.46 15.13 6.52
CA GLY A 602 57.47 14.45 5.69
C GLY A 602 56.90 13.56 4.57
N ALA A 603 57.75 13.06 3.67
CA ALA A 603 57.36 12.34 2.45
C ALA A 603 56.47 11.11 2.72
N LYS A 604 56.77 10.32 3.76
CA LYS A 604 55.96 9.14 4.13
C LYS A 604 54.52 9.51 4.52
N ARG A 605 54.33 10.56 5.33
CA ARG A 605 52.98 11.02 5.73
C ARG A 605 52.24 11.69 4.58
N ARG A 606 52.95 12.39 3.69
CA ARG A 606 52.39 12.95 2.45
C ARG A 606 51.84 11.86 1.53
N THR A 607 52.60 10.78 1.34
CA THR A 607 52.14 9.59 0.58
C THR A 607 50.96 8.91 1.26
N GLN A 608 50.98 8.74 2.59
CA GLN A 608 49.84 8.21 3.35
C GLN A 608 48.59 9.10 3.22
N ALA A 609 48.75 10.43 3.20
CA ALA A 609 47.66 11.37 2.98
C ALA A 609 47.05 11.25 1.59
N LEU A 610 47.89 11.22 0.54
CA LEU A 610 47.46 10.95 -0.84
C LEU A 610 46.69 9.64 -0.95
N LEU A 611 47.23 8.55 -0.40
CA LEU A 611 46.59 7.24 -0.44
C LEU A 611 45.25 7.23 0.31
N THR A 612 45.17 7.91 1.46
CA THR A 612 43.93 7.95 2.25
C THR A 612 42.84 8.78 1.55
N PHE A 613 43.18 9.95 0.99
CA PHE A 613 42.23 10.76 0.22
C PHE A 613 41.82 10.07 -1.07
N GLY A 614 42.76 9.45 -1.79
CA GLY A 614 42.49 8.64 -2.97
C GLY A 614 41.56 7.47 -2.65
N ALA A 615 41.84 6.70 -1.60
CA ALA A 615 40.99 5.60 -1.16
C ALA A 615 39.59 6.07 -0.72
N ALA A 616 39.49 7.19 0.00
CA ALA A 616 38.20 7.75 0.39
C ALA A 616 37.37 8.24 -0.81
N PHE A 617 38.01 8.91 -1.78
CA PHE A 617 37.37 9.34 -3.02
C PHE A 617 36.90 8.14 -3.85
N LEU A 618 37.76 7.13 -4.02
CA LEU A 618 37.41 5.89 -4.73
C LEU A 618 36.29 5.12 -4.03
N LEU A 619 36.28 5.06 -2.69
CA LEU A 619 35.22 4.42 -1.92
C LEU A 619 33.89 5.17 -2.05
N ILE A 620 33.89 6.49 -1.90
CA ILE A 620 32.66 7.28 -2.04
C ILE A 620 32.15 7.21 -3.49
N GLY A 621 33.06 7.34 -4.45
CA GLY A 621 32.76 7.19 -5.87
C GLY A 621 32.17 5.81 -6.18
N SER A 622 32.80 4.73 -5.73
CA SER A 622 32.32 3.37 -5.97
C SER A 622 30.98 3.09 -5.30
N VAL A 623 30.73 3.61 -4.10
CA VAL A 623 29.45 3.47 -3.40
C VAL A 623 28.34 4.26 -4.11
N VAL A 624 28.61 5.49 -4.58
CA VAL A 624 27.65 6.27 -5.37
C VAL A 624 27.35 5.59 -6.70
N ILE A 625 28.39 5.15 -7.41
CA ILE A 625 28.27 4.42 -8.67
C ILE A 625 27.45 3.14 -8.45
N TYR A 626 27.79 2.31 -7.47
CA TYR A 626 27.05 1.09 -7.16
C TYR A 626 25.59 1.34 -6.75
N GLY A 627 25.35 2.41 -5.99
CA GLY A 627 24.03 2.78 -5.52
C GLY A 627 23.12 3.25 -6.65
N PHE A 628 23.63 4.08 -7.54
CA PHE A 628 22.86 4.80 -8.57
C PHE A 628 23.14 4.33 -10.00
N TRP A 629 23.83 3.21 -10.18
CA TRP A 629 24.05 2.63 -11.51
C TRP A 629 22.69 2.37 -12.17
N PRO A 630 22.46 2.88 -13.40
CA PRO A 630 21.23 2.60 -14.12
C PRO A 630 21.10 1.10 -14.36
N ARG A 631 19.86 0.60 -14.41
CA ARG A 631 19.63 -0.78 -14.83
C ARG A 631 19.94 -0.85 -16.32
N GLU A 632 20.91 -1.68 -16.69
CA GLU A 632 21.14 -2.03 -18.08
C GLU A 632 20.01 -2.94 -18.58
N PRO A 633 19.57 -2.79 -19.84
CA PRO A 633 18.65 -3.73 -20.46
C PRO A 633 19.21 -5.14 -20.38
N ALA A 634 18.38 -6.12 -20.06
CA ALA A 634 18.82 -7.50 -19.94
C ALA A 634 19.17 -8.16 -21.30
N GLY A 635 18.91 -7.46 -22.42
CA GLY A 635 18.96 -8.07 -23.76
C GLY A 635 17.82 -9.07 -24.01
N GLU A 636 16.82 -9.09 -23.12
CA GLU A 636 15.69 -10.01 -23.16
C GLU A 636 14.40 -9.23 -23.39
N LEU A 637 13.49 -9.81 -24.17
CA LEU A 637 12.10 -9.36 -24.23
C LEU A 637 11.39 -9.79 -22.95
N ARG A 638 10.78 -8.84 -22.23
CA ARG A 638 9.81 -9.18 -21.18
C ARG A 638 8.40 -8.87 -21.64
N PHE A 639 7.53 -9.87 -21.59
CA PHE A 639 6.11 -9.74 -21.93
C PHE A 639 5.30 -10.13 -20.70
N ASN A 640 4.72 -9.12 -20.03
CA ASN A 640 4.07 -9.28 -18.74
C ASN A 640 2.60 -8.89 -18.84
N VAL A 641 1.69 -9.82 -18.56
CA VAL A 641 0.25 -9.52 -18.43
C VAL A 641 -0.01 -9.19 -16.97
N ILE A 642 -0.31 -7.92 -16.70
CA ILE A 642 -0.54 -7.38 -15.36
C ILE A 642 -1.92 -7.84 -14.89
N SER A 643 -2.01 -8.35 -13.67
CA SER A 643 -3.30 -8.65 -13.06
C SER A 643 -4.02 -7.36 -12.66
N VAL A 644 -4.87 -6.86 -13.55
CA VAL A 644 -5.78 -5.72 -13.31
C VAL A 644 -7.12 -6.17 -12.73
N ARG A 645 -7.21 -7.44 -12.33
CA ARG A 645 -8.41 -8.16 -11.88
C ARG A 645 -9.43 -8.31 -13.00
N TYR A 646 -10.00 -7.23 -13.50
CA TYR A 646 -10.95 -7.23 -14.62
C TYR A 646 -10.35 -6.43 -15.78
N GLY A 647 -10.42 -6.96 -17.01
CA GLY A 647 -9.86 -6.33 -18.22
C GLY A 647 -8.41 -6.71 -18.52
N GLN A 648 -7.78 -5.95 -19.41
CA GLN A 648 -6.42 -6.18 -19.90
C GLN A 648 -5.47 -5.03 -19.56
N ALA A 649 -4.23 -5.38 -19.17
CA ALA A 649 -3.08 -4.49 -19.21
C ALA A 649 -1.80 -5.30 -19.39
N ILE A 650 -1.00 -4.96 -20.40
CA ILE A 650 0.21 -5.69 -20.77
C ILE A 650 1.39 -4.72 -20.80
N HIS A 651 2.46 -5.09 -20.12
CA HIS A 651 3.73 -4.39 -20.17
C HIS A 651 4.74 -5.18 -21.00
N ILE A 652 5.32 -4.52 -22.02
CA ILE A 652 6.38 -5.05 -22.85
C ILE A 652 7.66 -4.22 -22.60
N GLU A 653 8.71 -4.86 -22.06
CA GLU A 653 10.08 -4.32 -22.01
C GLU A 653 10.83 -4.93 -23.20
N THR A 654 11.24 -4.10 -24.16
CA THR A 654 11.96 -4.57 -25.35
C THR A 654 13.39 -4.99 -25.01
N PRO A 655 14.09 -5.76 -25.86
CA PRO A 655 15.48 -6.16 -25.62
C PRO A 655 16.44 -4.99 -25.36
N ASN A 656 16.20 -3.83 -26.00
CA ASN A 656 16.98 -2.61 -25.79
C ASN A 656 16.48 -1.73 -24.64
N GLY A 657 15.44 -2.17 -23.92
CA GLY A 657 14.93 -1.53 -22.70
C GLY A 657 13.84 -0.48 -22.91
N ALA A 658 13.21 -0.41 -24.10
CA ALA A 658 12.04 0.43 -24.31
C ALA A 658 10.83 -0.15 -23.58
N ASN A 659 9.98 0.71 -23.00
CA ASN A 659 8.82 0.28 -22.21
C ASN A 659 7.53 0.65 -22.93
N ILE A 660 6.74 -0.37 -23.28
CA ILE A 660 5.50 -0.24 -24.04
C ILE A 660 4.34 -0.78 -23.19
N LEU A 661 3.28 0.02 -23.07
CA LEU A 661 2.03 -0.38 -22.42
C LEU A 661 0.99 -0.71 -23.49
N VAL A 662 0.30 -1.84 -23.34
CA VAL A 662 -0.88 -2.18 -24.12
C VAL A 662 -2.07 -2.28 -23.17
N ASP A 663 -3.03 -1.36 -23.29
CA ASP A 663 -4.18 -1.18 -22.41
C ASP A 663 -3.83 -0.94 -20.93
N ALA A 664 -4.80 -0.58 -20.07
CA ALA A 664 -4.53 -0.15 -18.70
C ALA A 664 -5.61 -0.55 -17.67
N GLY A 665 -6.48 -1.50 -18.01
CA GLY A 665 -7.56 -1.93 -17.13
C GLY A 665 -8.69 -0.90 -16.98
N PRO A 666 -9.67 -1.15 -16.09
CA PRO A 666 -10.86 -0.32 -15.93
C PRO A 666 -10.63 0.95 -15.11
N ASN A 667 -11.48 1.96 -15.35
CA ASN A 667 -11.59 3.17 -14.53
C ASN A 667 -13.07 3.45 -14.20
N ASP A 668 -13.39 3.51 -12.91
CA ASP A 668 -14.72 3.81 -12.39
C ASP A 668 -14.72 5.20 -11.76
N TYR A 669 -15.35 6.15 -12.47
CA TYR A 669 -15.44 7.54 -12.05
C TYR A 669 -16.34 7.75 -10.83
N LYS A 670 -17.32 6.86 -10.56
CA LYS A 670 -18.26 7.02 -9.43
C LYS A 670 -17.66 6.57 -8.11
N SER A 671 -16.91 5.46 -8.12
CA SER A 671 -16.20 5.01 -6.91
C SER A 671 -14.83 5.68 -6.72
N GLY A 672 -14.35 6.41 -7.73
CA GLY A 672 -12.98 6.95 -7.77
C GLY A 672 -11.91 5.85 -7.88
N TRP A 673 -12.29 4.67 -8.38
CA TRP A 673 -11.37 3.57 -8.60
C TRP A 673 -10.78 3.62 -10.01
N ASN A 674 -9.52 4.06 -10.10
CA ASN A 674 -8.77 4.07 -11.36
C ASN A 674 -7.66 3.01 -11.32
N THR A 675 -7.81 1.94 -12.11
CA THR A 675 -6.83 0.83 -12.16
C THR A 675 -5.51 1.26 -12.77
N GLY A 676 -5.53 2.16 -13.75
CA GLY A 676 -4.35 2.79 -14.33
C GLY A 676 -3.46 3.45 -13.27
N ILE A 677 -4.04 4.21 -12.33
CA ILE A 677 -3.29 4.90 -11.27
C ILE A 677 -2.94 3.96 -10.10
N ARG A 678 -3.85 3.07 -9.70
CA ARG A 678 -3.70 2.25 -8.48
C ARG A 678 -2.89 0.97 -8.69
N THR A 679 -2.94 0.40 -9.88
CA THR A 679 -2.28 -0.87 -10.21
C THR A 679 -1.16 -0.65 -11.22
N VAL A 680 -1.46 -0.17 -12.42
CA VAL A 680 -0.50 -0.08 -13.53
C VAL A 680 0.62 0.91 -13.23
N ALA A 681 0.27 2.12 -12.79
CA ALA A 681 1.25 3.14 -12.43
C ALA A 681 2.10 2.74 -11.22
N GLN A 682 1.50 2.10 -10.21
CA GLN A 682 2.25 1.59 -9.06
C GLN A 682 3.24 0.50 -9.48
N TYR A 683 2.82 -0.41 -10.35
CA TYR A 683 3.70 -1.43 -10.94
C TYR A 683 4.89 -0.77 -11.65
N PHE A 684 4.66 0.20 -12.53
CA PHE A 684 5.75 0.90 -13.24
C PHE A 684 6.70 1.65 -12.30
N LEU A 685 6.19 2.41 -11.33
CA LEU A 685 7.05 3.13 -10.36
C LEU A 685 7.87 2.17 -9.51
N LYS A 686 7.35 0.97 -9.20
CA LYS A 686 8.06 -0.08 -8.45
C LYS A 686 9.10 -0.81 -9.31
N GLN A 687 8.84 -0.98 -10.60
CA GLN A 687 9.82 -1.47 -11.57
C GLN A 687 10.84 -0.40 -12.00
N ARG A 688 10.68 0.85 -11.54
CA ARG A 688 11.51 2.03 -11.87
C ARG A 688 11.43 2.42 -13.34
N ILE A 689 10.27 2.20 -13.94
CA ILE A 689 9.93 2.70 -15.25
C ILE A 689 9.44 4.13 -15.05
N GLY A 690 10.14 5.08 -15.65
CA GLY A 690 9.90 6.51 -15.43
C GLY A 690 9.25 7.23 -16.61
N ALA A 691 9.22 6.59 -17.77
CA ALA A 691 8.59 7.07 -18.99
C ALA A 691 8.16 5.85 -19.82
N LEU A 692 7.19 6.07 -20.70
CA LEU A 692 6.70 5.07 -21.65
C LEU A 692 7.11 5.49 -23.06
N ASP A 693 7.71 4.56 -23.80
CA ASP A 693 8.09 4.80 -25.19
C ASP A 693 6.86 4.72 -26.11
N ALA A 694 5.89 3.89 -25.75
CA ALA A 694 4.61 3.82 -26.43
C ALA A 694 3.49 3.36 -25.50
N VAL A 695 2.27 3.84 -25.79
CA VAL A 695 1.02 3.30 -25.25
C VAL A 695 0.14 2.88 -26.41
N ILE A 696 -0.39 1.66 -26.38
CA ILE A 696 -1.29 1.12 -27.41
C ILE A 696 -2.65 0.89 -26.76
N MET A 697 -3.69 1.56 -27.27
CA MET A 697 -5.08 1.32 -26.92
C MET A 697 -5.68 0.38 -27.96
N THR A 698 -5.94 -0.87 -27.56
CA THR A 698 -6.36 -1.91 -28.51
C THR A 698 -7.81 -1.75 -28.94
N ASN A 699 -8.69 -1.39 -28.01
CA ASN A 699 -10.12 -1.22 -28.27
C ASN A 699 -10.71 -0.09 -27.40
N THR A 700 -12.03 0.03 -27.43
CA THR A 700 -12.80 1.06 -26.73
C THR A 700 -13.56 0.55 -25.51
N SER A 701 -13.35 -0.71 -25.14
CA SER A 701 -13.98 -1.34 -23.99
C SER A 701 -13.48 -0.66 -22.69
N PRO A 702 -14.39 -0.20 -21.81
CA PRO A 702 -14.02 0.45 -20.55
C PRO A 702 -13.05 -0.36 -19.68
N GLU A 703 -13.11 -1.69 -19.75
CA GLU A 703 -12.23 -2.63 -19.06
C GLU A 703 -10.78 -2.62 -19.53
N ASP A 704 -10.50 -2.15 -20.74
CA ASP A 704 -9.15 -2.13 -21.29
C ASP A 704 -8.61 -0.69 -21.37
N MET A 705 -9.37 0.22 -21.96
CA MET A 705 -8.92 1.60 -22.16
C MET A 705 -9.06 2.49 -20.93
N GLY A 706 -9.93 2.14 -19.97
CA GLY A 706 -10.36 3.07 -18.92
C GLY A 706 -9.23 3.67 -18.09
N GLY A 707 -8.19 2.88 -17.80
CA GLY A 707 -7.03 3.31 -17.01
C GLY A 707 -6.01 4.15 -17.78
N ILE A 708 -6.10 4.24 -19.10
CA ILE A 708 -5.05 4.83 -19.95
C ILE A 708 -4.85 6.31 -19.64
N ALA A 709 -5.95 7.08 -19.53
CA ALA A 709 -5.88 8.51 -19.20
C ALA A 709 -5.17 8.74 -17.86
N GLY A 710 -5.44 7.88 -16.87
CA GLY A 710 -4.77 7.88 -15.57
C GLY A 710 -3.25 7.63 -15.67
N VAL A 711 -2.82 6.69 -16.51
CA VAL A 711 -1.39 6.44 -16.75
C VAL A 711 -0.74 7.62 -17.46
N LEU A 712 -1.35 8.14 -18.53
CA LEU A 712 -0.83 9.28 -19.30
C LEU A 712 -0.71 10.55 -18.43
N SER A 713 -1.57 10.73 -17.43
CA SER A 713 -1.48 11.86 -16.50
C SER A 713 -0.21 11.84 -15.63
N ILE A 714 0.43 10.66 -15.48
CA ILE A 714 1.58 10.44 -14.59
C ILE A 714 2.88 10.29 -15.38
N PHE A 715 2.89 9.44 -16.40
CA PHE A 715 4.10 9.09 -17.13
C PHE A 715 4.24 9.93 -18.39
N PRO A 716 5.43 10.51 -18.64
CA PRO A 716 5.80 10.96 -19.97
C PRO A 716 5.68 9.82 -20.96
N THR A 717 4.93 10.04 -22.03
CA THR A 717 4.74 9.07 -23.12
C THR A 717 5.20 9.70 -24.43
N ARG A 718 5.95 8.96 -25.24
CA ARG A 718 6.43 9.46 -26.55
C ARG A 718 5.41 9.24 -27.66
N ARG A 719 4.79 8.07 -27.73
CA ARG A 719 3.84 7.71 -28.80
C ARG A 719 2.56 7.11 -28.23
N PHE A 720 1.44 7.39 -28.89
CA PHE A 720 0.15 6.80 -28.58
C PHE A 720 -0.42 6.14 -29.83
N TYR A 721 -0.87 4.90 -29.73
CA TYR A 721 -1.38 4.12 -30.86
C TYR A 721 -2.83 3.72 -30.61
N SER A 722 -3.72 3.98 -31.56
CA SER A 722 -5.10 3.52 -31.52
C SER A 722 -5.68 3.36 -32.92
N ALA A 723 -6.70 2.50 -33.10
CA ALA A 723 -7.48 2.45 -34.33
C ALA A 723 -8.41 3.67 -34.48
N ILE A 724 -8.81 4.29 -33.35
CA ILE A 724 -9.74 5.42 -33.31
C ILE A 724 -8.98 6.71 -32.95
N PRO A 725 -9.06 7.76 -33.79
CA PRO A 725 -8.35 9.01 -33.57
C PRO A 725 -9.09 9.95 -32.60
N VAL A 726 -9.18 9.54 -31.33
CA VAL A 726 -9.90 10.29 -30.28
C VAL A 726 -9.30 11.67 -29.99
N TRP A 727 -8.03 11.88 -30.35
CA TRP A 727 -7.31 13.13 -30.17
C TRP A 727 -7.81 14.27 -31.07
N ASP A 728 -8.59 13.97 -32.11
CA ASP A 728 -9.18 14.98 -33.01
C ASP A 728 -10.55 15.50 -32.52
N TRP A 729 -11.09 14.98 -31.41
CA TRP A 729 -12.43 15.32 -30.92
C TRP A 729 -12.43 16.61 -30.08
N ASN A 730 -13.48 17.43 -30.18
CA ASN A 730 -13.54 18.71 -29.48
C ASN A 730 -13.94 18.52 -28.00
N THR A 731 -12.96 18.53 -27.10
CA THR A 731 -13.19 18.35 -25.66
C THR A 731 -13.81 19.57 -24.95
N LYS A 732 -13.86 20.74 -25.60
CA LYS A 732 -14.37 21.99 -25.01
C LYS A 732 -15.88 22.19 -25.21
N ASP A 733 -16.44 21.60 -26.25
CA ASP A 733 -17.87 21.66 -26.56
C ASP A 733 -18.48 20.28 -26.30
N GLU A 734 -19.21 20.15 -25.19
CA GLU A 734 -19.82 18.89 -24.77
C GLU A 734 -20.78 18.33 -25.81
N ALA A 735 -21.56 19.17 -26.49
CA ALA A 735 -22.51 18.72 -27.51
C ALA A 735 -21.78 18.20 -28.75
N GLN A 736 -20.72 18.91 -29.18
CA GLN A 736 -19.90 18.46 -30.30
C GLN A 736 -19.12 17.19 -29.95
N PHE A 737 -18.56 17.10 -28.75
CA PHE A 737 -17.87 15.90 -28.26
C PHE A 737 -18.82 14.70 -28.25
N THR A 738 -20.00 14.87 -27.67
CA THR A 738 -21.04 13.84 -27.60
C THR A 738 -21.45 13.39 -28.99
N LYS A 739 -21.63 14.32 -29.94
CA LYS A 739 -21.92 13.97 -31.33
C LYS A 739 -20.78 13.19 -32.01
N GLN A 740 -19.53 13.62 -31.84
CA GLN A 740 -18.36 12.91 -32.39
C GLN A 740 -18.19 11.53 -31.76
N PHE A 741 -18.50 11.41 -30.47
CA PHE A 741 -18.59 10.15 -29.76
C PHE A 741 -19.74 9.27 -30.30
N GLU A 742 -20.92 9.82 -30.59
CA GLU A 742 -22.02 9.07 -31.20
C GLU A 742 -21.69 8.58 -32.61
N GLU A 743 -21.07 9.42 -33.43
CA GLU A 743 -20.66 9.09 -34.79
C GLU A 743 -19.50 8.08 -34.82
N GLY A 744 -18.54 8.20 -33.89
CA GLY A 744 -17.36 7.34 -33.82
C GLY A 744 -17.51 6.09 -32.94
N VAL A 745 -18.40 6.12 -31.95
CA VAL A 745 -18.53 5.13 -30.86
C VAL A 745 -19.99 4.70 -30.58
N GLY A 746 -20.99 5.49 -30.99
CA GLY A 746 -22.39 5.33 -30.58
C GLY A 746 -23.09 4.05 -31.08
N ALA A 747 -22.65 3.46 -32.19
CA ALA A 747 -23.23 2.22 -32.72
C ALA A 747 -23.04 1.01 -31.78
N ASP A 748 -21.96 0.95 -31.00
CA ASP A 748 -21.65 -0.15 -30.07
C ASP A 748 -22.22 0.08 -28.66
N ALA A 749 -22.36 1.36 -28.25
CA ALA A 749 -23.19 1.73 -27.11
C ALA A 749 -24.67 1.33 -27.31
N ALA A 750 -25.13 1.24 -28.57
CA ALA A 750 -26.47 0.82 -28.94
C ALA A 750 -26.64 -0.68 -29.23
N GLU A 751 -25.63 -1.37 -29.79
CA GLU A 751 -25.74 -2.80 -30.15
C GLU A 751 -25.61 -3.76 -28.96
N SER A 752 -24.92 -3.36 -27.89
CA SER A 752 -24.85 -4.22 -26.72
C SER A 752 -26.04 -3.97 -25.78
N LYS A 753 -26.84 -5.02 -25.54
CA LYS A 753 -27.60 -5.15 -24.29
C LYS A 753 -26.69 -5.13 -23.02
N ARG A 754 -25.38 -4.92 -23.19
CA ARG A 754 -24.34 -4.81 -22.13
C ARG A 754 -24.09 -3.39 -21.67
N ASN A 755 -24.49 -2.34 -22.40
CA ASN A 755 -24.08 -0.97 -22.08
C ASN A 755 -25.24 -0.01 -21.80
N PRO A 756 -25.88 -0.06 -20.62
CA PRO A 756 -26.66 1.06 -20.12
C PRO A 756 -25.80 2.29 -19.74
N ASP A 757 -24.46 2.26 -19.92
CA ASP A 757 -23.50 3.24 -19.41
C ASP A 757 -22.82 4.09 -20.49
N TYR A 758 -23.59 4.53 -21.48
CA TYR A 758 -23.19 5.53 -22.46
C TYR A 758 -22.41 6.71 -21.82
N GLY A 759 -22.83 7.14 -20.62
CA GLY A 759 -22.15 8.20 -19.85
C GLY A 759 -20.75 7.84 -19.34
N ALA A 760 -20.49 6.59 -18.91
CA ALA A 760 -19.14 6.18 -18.50
C ALA A 760 -18.16 6.14 -19.68
N ALA A 761 -18.58 5.58 -20.81
CA ALA A 761 -17.75 5.57 -22.01
C ALA A 761 -17.44 7.01 -22.45
N LEU A 762 -18.47 7.86 -22.57
CA LEU A 762 -18.31 9.28 -22.90
C LEU A 762 -17.31 9.98 -21.97
N PHE A 763 -17.42 9.75 -20.65
CA PHE A 763 -16.49 10.29 -19.66
C PHE A 763 -15.04 9.82 -19.89
N LEU A 764 -14.82 8.51 -20.10
CA LEU A 764 -13.48 7.96 -20.28
C LEU A 764 -12.81 8.46 -21.58
N PHE A 765 -13.58 8.56 -22.66
CA PHE A 765 -13.09 9.14 -23.91
C PHE A 765 -12.79 10.62 -23.76
N HIS A 766 -13.63 11.37 -23.04
CA HIS A 766 -13.40 12.79 -22.77
C HIS A 766 -12.09 12.97 -22.00
N GLU A 767 -11.91 12.22 -20.91
CA GLU A 767 -10.68 12.26 -20.10
C GLU A 767 -9.45 11.92 -20.94
N LEU A 768 -9.52 10.86 -21.76
CA LEU A 768 -8.42 10.45 -22.63
C LEU A 768 -8.08 11.51 -23.70
N ALA A 769 -9.08 12.00 -24.44
CA ALA A 769 -8.89 13.03 -25.45
C ALA A 769 -8.32 14.31 -24.83
N GLU A 770 -8.81 14.69 -23.65
CA GLU A 770 -8.33 15.84 -22.91
C GLU A 770 -6.86 15.65 -22.49
N GLN A 771 -6.46 14.47 -22.01
CA GLN A 771 -5.06 14.19 -21.66
C GLN A 771 -4.11 14.20 -22.87
N LEU A 772 -4.61 13.80 -24.05
CA LEU A 772 -3.86 13.82 -25.32
C LEU A 772 -3.77 15.22 -25.93
N GLN A 773 -4.68 16.14 -25.60
CA GLN A 773 -4.65 17.53 -26.09
C GLN A 773 -4.01 18.50 -25.10
N LYS A 774 -4.08 18.21 -23.79
CA LYS A 774 -3.62 19.13 -22.73
C LYS A 774 -2.11 19.36 -22.82
N PRO A 775 -1.67 20.63 -22.99
CA PRO A 775 -0.26 20.95 -22.80
C PRO A 775 0.12 20.67 -21.35
N TRP A 776 1.40 20.38 -21.12
CA TRP A 776 1.86 20.03 -19.78
C TRP A 776 1.72 21.24 -18.84
N SER A 777 0.99 21.05 -17.74
CA SER A 777 0.97 22.01 -16.64
C SER A 777 2.32 22.01 -15.92
N ILE A 778 2.65 23.08 -15.17
CA ILE A 778 3.84 23.14 -14.30
C ILE A 778 3.86 21.95 -13.33
N GLY A 779 2.69 21.56 -12.81
CA GLY A 779 2.54 20.39 -11.95
C GLY A 779 2.91 19.07 -12.65
N ARG A 780 2.48 18.89 -13.90
CA ARG A 780 2.84 17.71 -14.72
C ARG A 780 4.33 17.71 -15.02
N PHE A 781 4.91 18.85 -15.39
CA PHE A 781 6.35 19.01 -15.61
C PHE A 781 7.19 18.62 -14.39
N VAL A 782 6.87 19.16 -13.21
CA VAL A 782 7.59 18.84 -11.96
C VAL A 782 7.45 17.36 -11.62
N SER A 783 6.27 16.77 -11.83
CA SER A 783 6.03 15.34 -11.60
C SER A 783 6.87 14.49 -12.55
N SER A 784 6.83 14.77 -13.85
CA SER A 784 7.63 14.09 -14.86
C SER A 784 9.14 14.17 -14.58
N PHE A 785 9.63 15.35 -14.17
CA PHE A 785 11.04 15.54 -13.81
C PHE A 785 11.44 14.68 -12.60
N LEU A 786 10.59 14.57 -11.59
CA LEU A 786 10.86 13.77 -10.40
C LEU A 786 10.73 12.27 -10.62
N ILE A 787 9.93 11.85 -11.61
CA ILE A 787 9.80 10.45 -12.02
C ILE A 787 10.99 10.05 -12.91
N SER A 788 11.37 10.87 -13.89
CA SER A 788 12.49 10.57 -14.78
C SER A 788 13.26 11.83 -15.18
N PRO A 789 14.27 12.24 -14.39
CA PRO A 789 15.09 13.41 -14.69
C PRO A 789 15.84 13.26 -16.03
N MET A 790 16.27 12.04 -16.36
CA MET A 790 17.01 11.72 -17.58
C MET A 790 16.10 11.66 -18.82
N SER A 791 14.80 11.42 -18.63
CA SER A 791 13.80 11.50 -19.71
C SER A 791 13.21 12.90 -19.86
N ALA A 792 13.72 13.91 -19.16
CA ALA A 792 13.32 15.31 -19.29
C ALA A 792 13.62 15.91 -20.69
N PHE A 793 14.12 15.12 -21.65
CA PHE A 793 14.14 15.46 -23.07
C PHE A 793 12.77 15.24 -23.76
N SER A 794 11.81 14.53 -23.15
CA SER A 794 10.43 14.37 -23.64
C SER A 794 9.51 15.56 -23.30
N VAL A 795 10.09 16.75 -23.13
CA VAL A 795 9.40 18.04 -22.87
C VAL A 795 8.62 18.52 -24.12
N THR A 796 8.41 17.66 -25.11
CA THR A 796 7.87 17.98 -26.44
C THR A 796 6.34 18.09 -26.51
N GLY A 797 5.60 17.78 -25.42
CA GLY A 797 4.14 17.91 -25.38
C GLY A 797 3.39 16.59 -25.15
N PRO A 798 2.10 16.49 -25.51
CA PRO A 798 1.38 15.22 -25.47
C PRO A 798 2.04 14.17 -26.37
N PRO A 799 1.78 12.86 -26.16
CA PRO A 799 2.36 11.82 -26.99
C PRO A 799 1.92 11.97 -28.45
N ASP A 800 2.82 11.66 -29.40
CA ASP A 800 2.49 11.67 -30.83
C ASP A 800 1.47 10.55 -31.11
N PRO A 801 0.20 10.89 -31.43
CA PRO A 801 -0.81 9.90 -31.64
C PRO A 801 -0.78 9.38 -33.08
N VAL A 802 -0.98 8.08 -33.23
CA VAL A 802 -0.83 7.36 -34.49
C VAL A 802 -2.01 6.43 -34.68
N LYS A 803 -2.70 6.59 -35.81
CA LYS A 803 -3.78 5.69 -36.22
C LYS A 803 -3.19 4.35 -36.70
N VAL A 804 -3.66 3.25 -36.14
CA VAL A 804 -3.16 1.90 -36.43
C VAL A 804 -4.02 1.21 -37.48
N SER A 805 -3.37 0.48 -38.39
CA SER A 805 -3.98 -0.42 -39.37
C SER A 805 -3.13 -1.68 -39.56
N SER A 806 -3.73 -2.73 -40.10
CA SER A 806 -3.06 -4.00 -40.42
C SER A 806 -1.84 -3.80 -41.32
N GLY A 807 -0.79 -4.56 -41.07
CA GLY A 807 0.52 -4.48 -41.72
C GLY A 807 1.44 -3.40 -41.17
N MET A 808 0.95 -2.50 -40.31
CA MET A 808 1.76 -1.45 -39.72
C MET A 808 2.76 -2.02 -38.70
N VAL A 809 4.03 -1.66 -38.88
CA VAL A 809 5.09 -1.93 -37.90
C VAL A 809 5.09 -0.80 -36.87
N LEU A 810 4.68 -1.12 -35.65
CA LEU A 810 4.57 -0.17 -34.54
C LEU A 810 5.94 0.07 -33.89
N TRP A 811 6.75 -0.99 -33.80
CA TRP A 811 8.08 -0.95 -33.22
C TRP A 811 8.99 -1.97 -33.90
N ARG A 812 10.26 -1.62 -34.10
CA ARG A 812 11.28 -2.53 -34.62
C ARG A 812 12.65 -2.16 -34.08
N GLU A 813 13.39 -3.14 -33.60
CA GLU A 813 14.79 -2.98 -33.20
C GLU A 813 15.55 -4.31 -33.31
N ASP A 814 16.87 -4.24 -33.36
CA ASP A 814 17.74 -5.41 -33.25
C ASP A 814 18.19 -5.56 -31.79
N GLY A 815 18.10 -6.78 -31.25
CA GLY A 815 18.57 -7.15 -29.92
C GLY A 815 19.57 -8.31 -29.96
N PRO A 816 20.21 -8.66 -28.82
CA PRO A 816 21.21 -9.73 -28.76
C PRO A 816 20.70 -11.11 -29.24
N GLY A 817 19.41 -11.38 -29.08
CA GLY A 817 18.71 -12.59 -29.48
C GLY A 817 18.16 -12.60 -30.90
N GLY A 818 18.35 -11.51 -31.66
CA GLY A 818 17.84 -11.35 -33.03
C GLY A 818 16.94 -10.13 -33.18
N LYS A 819 16.12 -10.13 -34.25
CA LYS A 819 15.19 -9.05 -34.56
C LYS A 819 14.02 -9.04 -33.59
N PHE A 820 13.66 -7.86 -33.07
CA PHE A 820 12.44 -7.60 -32.33
C PHE A 820 11.48 -6.75 -33.16
N GLU A 821 10.20 -7.13 -33.19
CA GLU A 821 9.18 -6.38 -33.92
C GLU A 821 7.81 -6.47 -33.26
N ILE A 822 7.04 -5.37 -33.34
CA ILE A 822 5.59 -5.33 -33.03
C ILE A 822 4.85 -4.90 -34.29
N VAL A 823 3.97 -5.78 -34.80
CA VAL A 823 3.18 -5.56 -36.02
C VAL A 823 1.69 -5.65 -35.71
N ALA A 824 0.91 -4.71 -36.24
CA ALA A 824 -0.55 -4.81 -36.21
C ALA A 824 -1.04 -5.76 -37.32
N LEU A 825 -1.84 -6.76 -36.96
CA LEU A 825 -2.49 -7.70 -37.89
C LEU A 825 -3.94 -7.33 -38.20
N HIS A 826 -4.57 -6.53 -37.34
CA HIS A 826 -5.95 -6.06 -37.47
C HIS A 826 -6.08 -4.70 -36.76
N PRO A 827 -6.99 -3.79 -37.17
CA PRO A 827 -7.94 -3.86 -38.28
C PRO A 827 -7.34 -3.60 -39.66
N ASN A 828 -7.85 -4.25 -40.71
CA ASN A 828 -7.50 -3.91 -42.10
C ASN A 828 -7.91 -2.46 -42.43
N ALA A 829 -7.19 -1.80 -43.35
CA ALA A 829 -7.45 -0.39 -43.69
C ALA A 829 -8.89 -0.14 -44.19
N ASP A 830 -9.45 -1.11 -44.91
CA ASP A 830 -10.83 -1.09 -45.44
C ASP A 830 -11.86 -1.68 -44.46
N TYR A 831 -11.42 -2.16 -43.29
CA TYR A 831 -12.33 -2.68 -42.29
C TYR A 831 -13.17 -1.53 -41.72
N PRO A 832 -14.52 -1.62 -41.71
CA PRO A 832 -15.36 -0.56 -41.19
C PRO A 832 -14.92 -0.22 -39.77
N LEU A 833 -14.46 1.01 -39.56
CA LEU A 833 -14.09 1.48 -38.22
C LEU A 833 -15.37 1.66 -37.42
N LYS A 834 -15.78 0.56 -36.79
CA LYS A 834 -16.81 0.56 -35.77
C LYS A 834 -16.10 0.42 -34.42
N PRO A 835 -16.61 1.01 -33.36
CA PRO A 835 -16.11 0.86 -32.00
C PRO A 835 -16.46 -0.52 -31.39
N THR A 836 -16.48 -1.58 -32.18
CA THR A 836 -16.83 -2.92 -31.70
C THR A 836 -15.60 -3.64 -31.20
N ASN A 837 -15.79 -4.66 -30.37
CA ASN A 837 -14.78 -5.65 -30.05
C ASN A 837 -14.06 -6.20 -31.31
N ASN A 838 -14.75 -6.32 -32.44
CA ASN A 838 -14.15 -6.77 -33.70
C ASN A 838 -13.22 -5.76 -34.36
N ASN A 839 -13.09 -4.54 -33.85
CA ASN A 839 -12.11 -3.55 -34.30
C ASN A 839 -10.86 -3.49 -33.42
N SER A 840 -10.77 -4.40 -32.43
CA SER A 840 -9.62 -4.52 -31.55
C SER A 840 -8.32 -4.64 -32.35
N ILE A 841 -7.31 -3.86 -31.99
CA ILE A 841 -5.98 -4.01 -32.58
C ILE A 841 -5.42 -5.36 -32.14
N VAL A 842 -5.11 -6.22 -33.12
CA VAL A 842 -4.42 -7.49 -32.88
C VAL A 842 -2.95 -7.33 -33.20
N LEU A 843 -2.10 -7.64 -32.22
CA LEU A 843 -0.67 -7.41 -32.31
C LEU A 843 0.09 -8.73 -32.35
N ARG A 844 1.04 -8.81 -33.28
CA ARG A 844 2.10 -9.82 -33.25
C ARG A 844 3.37 -9.21 -32.74
N VAL A 845 3.92 -9.79 -31.67
CA VAL A 845 5.24 -9.44 -31.13
C VAL A 845 6.20 -10.58 -31.45
N THR A 846 7.34 -10.28 -32.06
CA THR A 846 8.36 -11.29 -32.39
C THR A 846 9.71 -10.89 -31.79
N TYR A 847 10.45 -11.87 -31.27
CA TYR A 847 11.84 -11.70 -30.89
C TYR A 847 12.64 -12.97 -31.21
N GLY A 848 13.55 -12.87 -32.18
CA GLY A 848 14.30 -14.04 -32.65
C GLY A 848 13.36 -15.13 -33.18
N LYS A 849 13.35 -16.29 -32.52
CA LYS A 849 12.47 -17.44 -32.83
C LYS A 849 11.17 -17.46 -32.01
N LYS A 850 11.01 -16.56 -31.03
CA LYS A 850 9.82 -16.51 -30.18
C LYS A 850 8.81 -15.50 -30.68
N SER A 851 7.53 -15.82 -30.51
CA SER A 851 6.41 -15.01 -30.98
C SER A 851 5.26 -14.98 -29.97
N PHE A 852 4.61 -13.83 -29.86
CA PHE A 852 3.48 -13.58 -28.96
C PHE A 852 2.36 -12.94 -29.77
N LEU A 853 1.11 -13.32 -29.49
CA LEU A 853 -0.07 -12.75 -30.11
C LEU A 853 -0.97 -12.12 -29.05
N ILE A 854 -1.25 -10.82 -29.19
CA ILE A 854 -2.23 -10.12 -28.37
C ILE A 854 -3.51 -10.02 -29.21
N ALA A 855 -4.49 -10.87 -28.93
CA ALA A 855 -5.76 -10.85 -29.66
C ALA A 855 -6.75 -9.81 -29.12
N SER A 856 -6.49 -9.22 -27.94
CA SER A 856 -7.37 -8.25 -27.28
C SER A 856 -8.80 -8.81 -27.20
N ASP A 857 -9.80 -7.99 -27.40
CA ASP A 857 -11.21 -8.30 -27.19
C ASP A 857 -11.91 -8.77 -28.46
N ILE A 858 -11.15 -9.14 -29.49
CA ILE A 858 -11.67 -9.54 -30.79
C ILE A 858 -12.60 -10.76 -30.68
N THR A 859 -13.72 -10.72 -31.41
CA THR A 859 -14.75 -11.77 -31.41
C THR A 859 -14.93 -12.36 -32.81
N GLU A 860 -16.02 -13.09 -33.04
CA GLU A 860 -16.22 -13.94 -34.21
C GLU A 860 -15.91 -13.28 -35.57
N ASP A 861 -16.46 -12.11 -35.88
CA ASP A 861 -16.27 -11.47 -37.19
C ASP A 861 -14.83 -10.98 -37.40
N GLY A 862 -14.22 -10.38 -36.37
CA GLY A 862 -12.84 -9.94 -36.44
C GLY A 862 -11.87 -11.12 -36.54
N ILE A 863 -12.16 -12.23 -35.85
CA ILE A 863 -11.37 -13.46 -35.95
C ILE A 863 -11.49 -14.07 -37.35
N ARG A 864 -12.68 -14.05 -37.97
CA ARG A 864 -12.88 -14.51 -39.36
C ARG A 864 -12.03 -13.70 -40.35
N GLU A 865 -11.86 -12.41 -40.12
CA GLU A 865 -10.93 -11.57 -40.92
C GLU A 865 -9.47 -11.95 -40.68
N LEU A 866 -9.06 -12.14 -39.42
CA LEU A 866 -7.71 -12.62 -39.10
C LEU A 866 -7.37 -13.94 -39.78
N LEU A 867 -8.33 -14.87 -39.82
CA LEU A 867 -8.16 -16.19 -40.45
C LEU A 867 -7.97 -16.13 -41.98
N ARG A 868 -8.16 -14.96 -42.62
CA ARG A 868 -7.78 -14.74 -44.02
C ARG A 868 -6.28 -14.48 -44.20
N LEU A 869 -5.57 -14.13 -43.13
CA LEU A 869 -4.12 -13.96 -43.16
C LEU A 869 -3.44 -15.32 -43.29
N PRO A 870 -2.22 -15.37 -43.88
CA PRO A 870 -1.40 -16.57 -43.89
C PRO A 870 -1.25 -17.16 -42.48
N PRO A 871 -1.45 -18.48 -42.27
CA PRO A 871 -1.37 -19.10 -40.95
C PRO A 871 -0.04 -18.84 -40.24
N GLU A 872 1.06 -18.70 -40.98
CA GLU A 872 2.38 -18.42 -40.42
C GLU A 872 2.47 -17.05 -39.70
N LEU A 873 1.59 -16.11 -40.04
CA LEU A 873 1.49 -14.81 -39.36
C LEU A 873 0.78 -14.88 -38.02
N LEU A 874 -0.11 -15.86 -37.83
CA LEU A 874 -0.90 -16.04 -36.62
C LEU A 874 -0.22 -16.95 -35.59
N ARG A 875 0.71 -17.82 -36.02
CA ARG A 875 1.45 -18.71 -35.11
C ARG A 875 2.18 -17.93 -34.02
N ALA A 876 1.96 -18.34 -32.77
CA ALA A 876 2.56 -17.75 -31.57
C ALA A 876 2.94 -18.79 -30.51
N ASN A 877 4.02 -18.55 -29.77
CA ASN A 877 4.38 -19.33 -28.58
C ASN A 877 3.49 -18.96 -27.38
N VAL A 878 3.09 -17.69 -27.28
CA VAL A 878 2.17 -17.20 -26.25
C VAL A 878 1.03 -16.44 -26.90
N VAL A 879 -0.21 -16.76 -26.56
CA VAL A 879 -1.39 -15.99 -26.97
C VAL A 879 -2.09 -15.38 -25.76
N VAL A 880 -2.38 -14.08 -25.82
CA VAL A 880 -3.39 -13.47 -24.94
C VAL A 880 -4.73 -13.73 -25.59
N VAL A 881 -5.54 -14.54 -24.92
CA VAL A 881 -6.75 -15.17 -25.46
C VAL A 881 -7.78 -14.11 -25.86
N PRO A 882 -8.39 -14.20 -27.05
CA PRO A 882 -9.35 -13.22 -27.54
C PRO A 882 -10.58 -13.13 -26.63
N ALA A 883 -11.06 -11.92 -26.39
CA ALA A 883 -12.24 -11.61 -25.58
C ALA A 883 -12.25 -12.33 -24.23
N HIS A 884 -11.07 -12.48 -23.62
CA HIS A 884 -10.84 -13.18 -22.36
C HIS A 884 -11.34 -14.63 -22.32
N GLY A 885 -11.52 -15.26 -23.48
CA GLY A 885 -12.09 -16.61 -23.63
C GLY A 885 -13.62 -16.66 -23.61
N SER A 886 -14.32 -15.57 -23.92
CA SER A 886 -15.77 -15.61 -24.10
C SER A 886 -16.19 -16.64 -25.15
N SER A 887 -17.40 -17.20 -25.03
CA SER A 887 -17.95 -18.13 -26.03
C SER A 887 -18.12 -17.49 -27.42
N LYS A 888 -18.09 -16.15 -27.50
CA LYS A 888 -18.13 -15.38 -28.76
C LYS A 888 -16.78 -15.31 -29.48
N SER A 889 -15.69 -15.67 -28.82
CA SER A 889 -14.33 -15.70 -29.41
C SER A 889 -13.78 -17.13 -29.55
N ASP A 890 -14.51 -18.13 -29.05
CA ASP A 890 -14.13 -19.54 -29.15
C ASP A 890 -14.34 -20.08 -30.57
N ILE A 891 -13.36 -19.83 -31.43
CA ILE A 891 -13.27 -20.42 -32.78
C ILE A 891 -12.13 -21.44 -32.77
N GLU A 892 -12.48 -22.72 -32.84
CA GLU A 892 -11.53 -23.83 -32.86
C GLU A 892 -10.43 -23.66 -33.92
N LEU A 893 -10.80 -23.16 -35.11
CA LEU A 893 -9.88 -22.90 -36.21
C LEU A 893 -8.82 -21.83 -35.88
N PHE A 894 -9.18 -20.80 -35.10
CA PHE A 894 -8.25 -19.75 -34.67
C PHE A 894 -7.16 -20.34 -33.79
N TYR A 895 -7.53 -21.10 -32.77
CA TYR A 895 -6.52 -21.73 -31.89
C TYR A 895 -5.69 -22.79 -32.62
N LYS A 896 -6.22 -23.44 -33.66
CA LYS A 896 -5.43 -24.36 -34.50
C LYS A 896 -4.35 -23.63 -35.31
N TYR A 897 -4.64 -22.42 -35.77
CA TYR A 897 -3.69 -21.61 -36.56
C TYR A 897 -2.66 -20.91 -35.66
N VAL A 898 -3.11 -20.38 -34.53
CA VAL A 898 -2.27 -19.64 -33.58
C VAL A 898 -1.38 -20.57 -32.77
N LEU A 899 -1.94 -21.70 -32.31
CA LEU A 899 -1.27 -22.69 -31.48
C LEU A 899 -1.30 -24.06 -32.17
N PRO A 900 -0.54 -24.29 -33.25
CA PRO A 900 -0.52 -25.59 -33.93
C PRO A 900 0.12 -26.70 -33.07
N ASP A 901 -0.32 -27.93 -33.30
CA ASP A 901 0.14 -29.14 -32.60
C ASP A 901 1.45 -29.65 -33.25
N ASP A 902 2.54 -28.91 -33.08
CA ASP A 902 3.86 -29.21 -33.67
C ASP A 902 4.92 -29.68 -32.64
N GLY A 903 4.48 -29.96 -31.40
CA GLY A 903 5.34 -30.47 -30.32
C GLY A 903 6.12 -29.39 -29.56
N GLU A 904 6.02 -28.11 -29.93
CA GLU A 904 6.56 -27.02 -29.10
C GLU A 904 5.63 -26.70 -27.92
N ALA A 905 6.21 -26.37 -26.76
CA ALA A 905 5.45 -25.85 -25.63
C ALA A 905 4.82 -24.49 -25.97
N ARG A 906 3.52 -24.36 -25.70
CA ARG A 906 2.71 -23.18 -26.02
C ARG A 906 1.84 -22.77 -24.84
N TYR A 907 1.60 -21.47 -24.74
CA TYR A 907 0.95 -20.86 -23.59
C TYR A 907 -0.23 -19.99 -24.02
N ALA A 908 -1.33 -20.09 -23.29
CA ALA A 908 -2.49 -19.23 -23.44
C ALA A 908 -2.73 -18.47 -22.15
N VAL A 909 -2.84 -17.14 -22.24
CA VAL A 909 -3.06 -16.25 -21.10
C VAL A 909 -4.45 -15.64 -21.19
N MET A 910 -5.28 -15.88 -20.19
CA MET A 910 -6.62 -15.30 -20.09
C MET A 910 -6.62 -14.19 -19.05
N SER A 911 -6.74 -12.95 -19.51
CA SER A 911 -6.72 -11.75 -18.65
C SER A 911 -8.11 -11.42 -18.11
N PHE A 912 -8.66 -12.16 -17.13
CA PHE A 912 -9.94 -11.80 -16.50
C PHE A 912 -10.03 -12.21 -15.02
N GLY A 913 -11.20 -11.95 -14.39
CA GLY A 913 -11.37 -11.66 -12.96
C GLY A 913 -12.51 -12.32 -12.18
N ARG A 914 -12.57 -13.66 -12.02
CA ARG A 914 -13.66 -14.33 -11.26
C ARG A 914 -13.69 -13.98 -9.78
N ASN A 915 -12.54 -13.91 -9.13
CA ASN A 915 -12.37 -13.69 -7.68
C ASN A 915 -11.86 -12.29 -7.33
N SER A 916 -12.33 -11.26 -8.04
CA SER A 916 -12.00 -9.88 -7.68
C SER A 916 -12.75 -9.48 -6.40
N ASP A 917 -12.05 -8.95 -5.38
CA ASP A 917 -12.63 -8.45 -4.10
C ASP A 917 -13.67 -7.31 -4.28
N LEU A 918 -13.90 -6.89 -5.53
CA LEU A 918 -14.97 -6.00 -5.90
C LEU A 918 -16.29 -6.76 -5.73
N LYS A 919 -17.22 -6.18 -4.95
CA LYS A 919 -18.49 -6.82 -4.55
C LYS A 919 -19.17 -7.57 -5.71
N PRO A 920 -19.73 -8.78 -5.51
CA PRO A 920 -20.73 -9.30 -6.40
C PRO A 920 -21.97 -8.38 -6.29
N PRO A 921 -22.44 -7.82 -7.40
CA PRO A 921 -23.69 -7.04 -7.41
C PRO A 921 -24.92 -7.90 -7.14
N ARG A 922 -25.95 -7.24 -6.62
CA ARG A 922 -27.19 -7.86 -6.15
C ARG A 922 -27.90 -8.58 -7.30
N SER A 923 -28.41 -9.78 -7.04
CA SER A 923 -29.39 -10.41 -7.92
C SER A 923 -30.65 -9.55 -7.95
N ALA A 924 -31.03 -9.08 -9.14
CA ALA A 924 -32.22 -8.27 -9.35
C ALA A 924 -33.45 -8.97 -8.79
N HIS A 925 -33.93 -8.54 -7.63
CA HIS A 925 -35.22 -8.95 -7.09
C HIS A 925 -36.29 -8.03 -7.69
N GLY A 926 -36.94 -8.51 -8.74
CA GLY A 926 -38.40 -8.48 -8.87
C GLY A 926 -39.18 -7.17 -8.78
N SER A 927 -38.62 -5.99 -9.06
CA SER A 927 -39.44 -4.79 -9.29
C SER A 927 -39.43 -4.42 -10.78
N ARG A 928 -40.53 -4.76 -11.47
CA ARG A 928 -40.87 -4.14 -12.75
C ARG A 928 -41.23 -2.68 -12.46
N GLY A 929 -40.34 -1.77 -12.83
CA GLY A 929 -40.67 -0.35 -13.01
C GLY A 929 -40.17 0.59 -11.93
N SER A 930 -38.88 0.92 -11.95
CA SER A 930 -38.38 2.27 -11.65
C SER A 930 -37.02 2.46 -12.31
N ARG A 931 -36.75 3.67 -12.81
CA ARG A 931 -35.50 4.11 -13.46
C ARG A 931 -34.35 4.32 -12.45
N GLU A 932 -34.18 3.44 -11.45
CA GLU A 932 -33.18 3.56 -10.37
C GLU A 932 -32.11 2.46 -10.52
N SER A 933 -30.80 2.62 -10.27
CA SER A 933 -29.97 3.69 -9.73
C SER A 933 -28.58 3.58 -10.38
N TYR A 934 -28.03 4.70 -10.82
CA TYR A 934 -26.79 4.81 -11.61
C TYR A 934 -25.51 4.34 -10.87
N ARG A 935 -25.55 4.02 -9.56
CA ARG A 935 -24.46 3.33 -8.85
C ARG A 935 -24.24 1.88 -9.30
N ASP A 936 -25.24 1.29 -9.94
CA ASP A 936 -25.14 -0.08 -10.40
C ASP A 936 -24.40 -0.20 -11.74
N SER A 937 -24.10 0.88 -12.45
CA SER A 937 -23.69 0.78 -13.86
C SER A 937 -22.31 0.14 -14.13
N PHE A 938 -21.24 0.50 -13.40
CA PHE A 938 -19.94 -0.19 -13.50
C PHE A 938 -20.01 -1.65 -13.00
N LEU A 939 -20.76 -1.89 -11.92
CA LEU A 939 -20.97 -3.23 -11.39
C LEU A 939 -21.86 -4.08 -12.31
N SER A 940 -22.82 -3.46 -13.01
CA SER A 940 -23.71 -4.07 -13.99
C SER A 940 -22.99 -4.35 -15.30
N HIS A 941 -22.13 -3.43 -15.78
CA HIS A 941 -21.21 -3.69 -16.90
C HIS A 941 -20.32 -4.88 -16.57
N ARG A 942 -19.70 -4.88 -15.38
CA ARG A 942 -18.96 -6.03 -14.87
C ARG A 942 -19.83 -7.30 -14.75
N GLN A 943 -21.09 -7.23 -14.32
CA GLN A 943 -21.97 -8.41 -14.30
C GLN A 943 -22.18 -8.99 -15.68
N LEU A 944 -22.49 -8.13 -16.64
CA LEU A 944 -22.83 -8.53 -18.00
C LEU A 944 -21.58 -9.11 -18.66
N PHE A 945 -20.42 -8.47 -18.47
CA PHE A 945 -19.13 -9.01 -18.85
C PHE A 945 -18.88 -10.38 -18.21
N MET A 946 -18.97 -10.49 -16.88
CA MET A 946 -18.66 -11.72 -16.15
C MET A 946 -19.64 -12.84 -16.51
N LYS A 947 -20.93 -12.54 -16.67
CA LYS A 947 -21.96 -13.52 -17.08
C LYS A 947 -21.67 -14.06 -18.48
N ASP A 948 -21.22 -13.20 -19.38
CA ASP A 948 -20.98 -13.59 -20.76
C ASP A 948 -19.62 -14.28 -20.96
N ILE A 949 -18.70 -14.13 -20.02
CA ILE A 949 -17.38 -14.79 -20.05
C ILE A 949 -17.37 -16.08 -19.23
N GLN A 950 -18.09 -16.16 -18.12
CA GLN A 950 -17.98 -17.29 -17.17
C GLN A 950 -18.25 -18.66 -17.81
N GLY A 951 -19.28 -18.78 -18.66
CA GLY A 951 -19.56 -20.04 -19.36
C GLY A 951 -18.59 -20.34 -20.50
N GLY A 952 -18.12 -19.32 -21.21
CA GLY A 952 -17.22 -19.48 -22.35
C GLY A 952 -15.76 -19.72 -21.95
N ALA A 953 -15.30 -19.05 -20.89
CA ALA A 953 -13.90 -19.05 -20.50
C ALA A 953 -13.48 -20.37 -19.87
N ASP A 954 -14.32 -20.96 -19.01
CA ASP A 954 -14.05 -22.27 -18.43
C ASP A 954 -14.03 -23.35 -19.54
N GLU A 955 -14.91 -23.24 -20.54
CA GLU A 955 -14.94 -24.14 -21.71
C GLU A 955 -13.73 -23.94 -22.63
N THR A 956 -13.34 -22.68 -22.89
CA THR A 956 -12.14 -22.35 -23.68
C THR A 956 -10.87 -22.86 -22.99
N GLU A 957 -10.76 -22.68 -21.67
CA GLU A 957 -9.67 -23.22 -20.87
C GLU A 957 -9.61 -24.75 -20.98
N ARG A 958 -10.75 -25.44 -20.83
CA ARG A 958 -10.84 -26.90 -20.97
C ARG A 958 -10.34 -27.35 -22.34
N LYS A 959 -10.85 -26.77 -23.43
CA LYS A 959 -10.45 -27.10 -24.81
C LYS A 959 -8.96 -26.88 -25.07
N LEU A 960 -8.39 -25.79 -24.54
CA LEU A 960 -6.97 -25.51 -24.69
C LEU A 960 -6.11 -26.53 -23.92
N ARG A 961 -6.50 -26.87 -22.69
CA ARG A 961 -5.81 -27.89 -21.89
C ARG A 961 -5.89 -29.28 -22.52
N GLU A 962 -7.02 -29.66 -23.10
CA GLU A 962 -7.19 -30.92 -23.84
C GLU A 962 -6.25 -31.05 -25.05
N ARG A 963 -5.80 -29.92 -25.60
CA ARG A 963 -4.79 -29.86 -26.67
C ARG A 963 -3.35 -29.82 -26.15
N GLY A 964 -3.14 -29.96 -24.83
CA GLY A 964 -1.82 -29.89 -24.21
C GLY A 964 -1.25 -28.47 -24.09
N ILE A 965 -2.09 -27.43 -24.24
CA ILE A 965 -1.68 -26.03 -24.08
C ILE A 965 -1.67 -25.66 -22.59
N ILE A 966 -0.60 -24.98 -22.15
CA ILE A 966 -0.51 -24.47 -20.78
C ILE A 966 -1.34 -23.19 -20.68
N VAL A 967 -2.39 -23.21 -19.86
CA VAL A 967 -3.30 -22.07 -19.69
C VAL A 967 -3.04 -21.39 -18.35
N SER A 968 -2.83 -20.07 -18.40
CA SER A 968 -2.76 -19.22 -17.19
C SER A 968 -3.90 -18.21 -17.18
N ARG A 969 -4.45 -17.96 -15.99
CA ARG A 969 -5.54 -17.01 -15.75
C ARG A 969 -5.15 -15.99 -14.69
N THR A 970 -5.35 -14.70 -14.98
CA THR A 970 -4.91 -13.63 -14.07
C THR A 970 -5.70 -13.54 -12.76
N ASP A 971 -6.91 -14.10 -12.70
CA ASP A 971 -7.72 -14.20 -11.48
C ASP A 971 -7.32 -15.34 -10.56
N ARG A 972 -6.76 -16.42 -11.10
CA ARG A 972 -6.33 -17.57 -10.31
C ARG A 972 -4.84 -17.52 -10.03
N ASP A 973 -4.04 -17.19 -11.04
CA ASP A 973 -2.57 -17.31 -11.01
C ASP A 973 -1.87 -15.96 -10.85
N GLY A 974 -2.63 -14.85 -10.85
CA GLY A 974 -2.10 -13.49 -10.75
C GLY A 974 -1.38 -13.04 -12.02
N ALA A 975 -0.37 -12.18 -11.93
CA ALA A 975 0.32 -11.66 -13.12
C ALA A 975 1.07 -12.77 -13.86
N PHE A 976 0.92 -12.84 -15.19
CA PHE A 976 1.72 -13.69 -16.05
C PHE A 976 3.00 -12.95 -16.44
N LEU A 977 4.16 -13.52 -16.16
CA LEU A 977 5.46 -12.90 -16.36
C LEU A 977 6.30 -13.79 -17.27
N SER A 978 6.75 -13.26 -18.39
CA SER A 978 7.62 -13.99 -19.31
C SER A 978 8.87 -13.19 -19.69
N ALA A 979 9.96 -13.91 -19.92
CA ALA A 979 11.22 -13.35 -20.38
C ALA A 979 11.81 -14.26 -21.47
N SER A 980 12.23 -13.67 -22.59
CA SER A 980 12.83 -14.39 -23.71
C SER A 980 14.14 -13.75 -24.14
N ASN A 981 15.16 -14.60 -24.36
CA ASN A 981 16.44 -14.22 -24.96
C ASN A 981 16.42 -14.33 -26.51
N GLY A 982 15.24 -14.52 -27.11
CA GLY A 982 15.06 -14.72 -28.56
C GLY A 982 15.10 -16.18 -29.01
N ILE A 983 15.52 -17.12 -28.16
CA ILE A 983 15.56 -18.56 -28.46
C ILE A 983 14.72 -19.33 -27.45
N ASP A 984 14.94 -19.05 -26.16
CA ASP A 984 14.27 -19.64 -25.03
C ASP A 984 13.19 -18.71 -24.51
N LEU A 985 12.21 -19.29 -23.83
CA LEU A 985 11.12 -18.58 -23.17
C LEU A 985 11.02 -19.09 -21.73
N ARG A 986 11.15 -18.19 -20.76
CA ARG A 986 10.96 -18.48 -19.35
C ARG A 986 9.64 -17.86 -18.91
N ILE A 987 8.82 -18.65 -18.23
CA ILE A 987 7.51 -18.23 -17.74
C ILE A 987 7.42 -18.43 -16.23
N SER A 988 6.72 -17.49 -15.61
CA SER A 988 6.36 -17.54 -14.21
C SER A 988 5.03 -16.82 -14.01
N THR A 989 4.31 -17.21 -12.97
CA THR A 989 3.13 -16.49 -12.51
C THR A 989 3.42 -15.89 -11.14
N MET A 990 2.70 -14.81 -10.80
CA MET A 990 2.83 -14.18 -9.49
C MET A 990 1.48 -14.13 -8.79
N LEU A 991 1.28 -15.05 -7.85
CA LEU A 991 0.10 -15.14 -7.01
C LEU A 991 0.49 -15.02 -5.55
N GLY A 992 -0.26 -14.21 -4.79
CA GLY A 992 -0.11 -14.21 -3.33
C GLY A 992 1.28 -13.78 -2.86
N GLY A 993 1.95 -12.89 -3.60
CA GLY A 993 3.33 -12.49 -3.29
C GLY A 993 4.40 -13.55 -3.58
N LYS A 994 4.04 -14.71 -4.13
CA LYS A 994 4.96 -15.78 -4.53
C LYS A 994 5.13 -15.80 -6.05
N LEU A 995 6.36 -16.05 -6.50
CA LEU A 995 6.67 -16.37 -7.88
C LEU A 995 6.62 -17.89 -8.03
N VAL A 996 5.76 -18.39 -8.92
CA VAL A 996 5.66 -19.81 -9.27
C VAL A 996 6.23 -19.96 -10.68
N GLY A 997 7.28 -20.76 -10.82
CA GLY A 997 7.88 -21.06 -12.13
C GLY A 997 7.31 -22.32 -12.75
N ASP A 998 7.59 -22.54 -14.04
CA ASP A 998 7.17 -23.71 -14.84
C ASP A 998 7.53 -25.11 -14.26
N PHE A 999 8.25 -25.20 -13.14
CA PHE A 999 8.45 -26.48 -12.44
C PHE A 999 7.32 -26.88 -11.48
N ASP A 1000 6.43 -25.95 -11.09
CA ASP A 1000 5.37 -26.21 -10.09
C ASP A 1000 3.95 -26.16 -10.65
N LEU A 1001 3.71 -25.60 -11.85
CA LEU A 1001 2.37 -25.57 -12.44
C LEU A 1001 1.83 -26.97 -12.78
N ALA A 1002 2.70 -27.96 -12.98
CA ALA A 1002 2.34 -29.37 -13.13
C ALA A 1002 2.16 -30.09 -11.77
N ALA A 1003 2.69 -29.56 -10.68
CA ALA A 1003 2.67 -30.21 -9.36
C ALA A 1003 1.35 -29.96 -8.60
N GLU A 1004 0.67 -28.84 -8.82
CA GLU A 1004 -0.64 -28.58 -8.20
C GLU A 1004 -1.79 -29.38 -8.83
N ASP A 1005 -1.71 -29.71 -10.13
CA ASP A 1005 -2.70 -30.58 -10.77
C ASP A 1005 -2.42 -32.08 -10.49
N ALA A 1006 -1.15 -32.48 -10.30
CA ALA A 1006 -0.79 -33.86 -9.95
C ALA A 1006 -1.22 -34.26 -8.52
N ASN A 1007 -1.27 -33.32 -7.57
CA ASN A 1007 -1.72 -33.60 -6.20
C ASN A 1007 -3.25 -33.73 -6.05
N LYS A 1008 -4.03 -33.49 -7.11
CA LYS A 1008 -5.49 -33.75 -7.11
C LYS A 1008 -5.86 -35.16 -7.58
N GLU A 1009 -4.93 -35.89 -8.22
CA GLU A 1009 -5.20 -37.24 -8.73
C GLU A 1009 -4.61 -38.37 -7.89
N SER A 1010 -3.74 -38.09 -6.90
CA SER A 1010 -3.31 -39.11 -5.95
C SER A 1010 -4.18 -39.11 -4.69
N GLY A 1011 -5.39 -39.66 -4.81
CA GLY A 1011 -6.15 -40.12 -3.65
C GLY A 1011 -5.42 -41.28 -2.98
N LEU A 1012 -4.92 -41.05 -1.76
CA LEU A 1012 -4.71 -42.05 -0.69
C LEU A 1012 -4.47 -41.36 0.65
#